data_AF-A0A0A2F000-F1
#
_entry.id   AF-A0A0A2F000-F1
#
_cell.length_a   1.000
_cell.length_b   1.000
_cell.length_c   1.000
_cell.angle_alpha   90.00
_cell.angle_beta   90.00
_cell.angle_gamma   90.00
#
_symmetry.space_group_name_H-M   'P 1'
#
loop_
_entity.id
_entity.type
_entity.pdbx_description
1 polymer ?
#
loop_
_entity_poly.entity_id
_entity_poly.type
_entity_poly.pdbx_seq_one_letter_code
_entity_poly.pdbx_strand_id
1 'polypeptide(L)'
;MNKELILQKITSLAKEIRENKEFVTRADIAYELRDLGVETDSIQISSWILDAASRNPNEKGFAQMLSNDGRETLLSLANKITAIATGYEAFVSIMKGDSQGTEAALDQVTLAIKKLEDFVPEKIQTSLLQKATGTSGVAKTKSEAGQLYSQYTEMTNYYTNAKGSVQGIIQDFVHMRDLLMEKYYLYVMTLIDIFGDSIKSADPKVFDFDKVEYLDVQSMQSTITLELNKFLSKSQALIQEIGESFTTSVRNSAQLASGLQGNALKGVAVVSEMMGHYLASINKTASLKEDLIMMRRAIKKDTAEIVADLTRLKSVFEIIRDVYLPSADLFHKHSGEIFDHKFARITEELYSTPELKALREQRLGLLKELNALNAKLSDTQGNIAHYQKCIDENNDLLRVYEKDYIFAQESKPKKFLFATTSYNKKMYDWSNKYMPVIEMYEGFKVDIAVDTKEKGLLEKELKLMLKERETLLREMRASSEALKSRIKTDEKVKTEVLKDLSQIVALLRINRNIIESGLDPKLCKVVKVPDMTTEIADATHSISMSSFYQENKALILNPEAHLITPNRELSPSEETYVQEYNYEVQEMLGMADQVLSQATLLVDNLQNLAILRQEEEIESERYEQELTRIQADFDSLTQDTKVRAVVIKHIYKHIDSTSSPEQKYELLKLLTNSDVKGISNKEWEDFLNGTADITI
;
A
#
# COMPACT_ATOMS: atom_id res chain seq x y z
N MET A 1 29.76 -15.64 -18.01
CA MET A 1 29.32 -14.33 -17.45
C MET A 1 30.52 -13.63 -16.83
N ASN A 2 30.80 -12.37 -17.21
CA ASN A 2 31.95 -11.61 -16.69
C ASN A 2 31.49 -10.68 -15.56
N LYS A 3 31.80 -11.04 -14.31
CA LYS A 3 31.38 -10.28 -13.12
C LYS A 3 31.85 -8.83 -13.14
N GLU A 4 33.05 -8.54 -13.64
CA GLU A 4 33.58 -7.18 -13.64
C GLU A 4 32.80 -6.24 -14.57
N LEU A 5 32.37 -6.74 -15.74
CA LEU A 5 31.51 -5.98 -16.65
C LEU A 5 30.14 -5.71 -16.05
N ILE A 6 29.58 -6.65 -15.30
CA ILE A 6 28.31 -6.47 -14.59
C ILE A 6 28.45 -5.37 -13.53
N LEU A 7 29.48 -5.41 -12.69
CA LEU A 7 29.70 -4.38 -11.67
C LEU A 7 29.90 -2.98 -12.28
N GLN A 8 30.58 -2.90 -13.42
CA GLN A 8 30.74 -1.65 -14.17
C GLN A 8 29.40 -1.13 -14.69
N LYS A 9 28.58 -1.98 -15.33
CA LYS A 9 27.26 -1.59 -15.83
C LYS A 9 26.34 -1.16 -14.70
N ILE A 10 26.31 -1.88 -13.57
CA ILE A 10 25.55 -1.48 -12.37
C ILE A 10 26.00 -0.10 -11.86
N THR A 11 27.32 0.16 -11.81
CA THR A 11 27.86 1.45 -11.37
C THR A 11 27.47 2.59 -12.33
N SER A 12 27.45 2.32 -13.63
CA SER A 12 26.99 3.29 -14.64
C SER A 12 25.48 3.57 -14.51
N LEU A 13 24.67 2.53 -14.32
CA LEU A 13 23.23 2.70 -14.06
C LEU A 13 23.00 3.57 -12.82
N ALA A 14 23.73 3.33 -11.71
CA ALA A 14 23.62 4.17 -10.52
C ALA A 14 23.87 5.67 -10.82
N LYS A 15 24.85 5.98 -11.67
CA LYS A 15 25.12 7.37 -12.07
C LYS A 15 23.96 7.98 -12.87
N GLU A 16 23.43 7.23 -13.84
CA GLU A 16 22.31 7.64 -14.67
C GLU A 16 21.05 7.90 -13.83
N ILE A 17 20.72 6.97 -12.93
CA ILE A 17 19.57 7.07 -12.01
C ILE A 17 19.66 8.33 -11.13
N ARG A 18 20.86 8.63 -10.61
CA ARG A 18 21.09 9.85 -9.82
C ARG A 18 20.90 11.11 -10.65
N GLU A 19 21.37 11.11 -11.89
CA GLU A 19 21.31 12.26 -12.80
C GLU A 19 19.87 12.55 -13.25
N ASN A 20 19.10 11.50 -13.52
CA ASN A 20 17.71 11.60 -13.96
C ASN A 20 16.71 11.71 -12.79
N LYS A 21 17.15 11.49 -11.54
CA LYS A 21 16.30 11.38 -10.35
C LYS A 21 15.23 10.28 -10.48
N GLU A 22 15.60 9.19 -11.13
CA GLU A 22 14.72 8.04 -11.36
C GLU A 22 14.80 7.05 -10.19
N PHE A 23 13.88 6.09 -10.16
CA PHE A 23 13.97 4.90 -9.34
C PHE A 23 13.91 3.70 -10.28
N VAL A 24 14.69 2.67 -9.98
CA VAL A 24 14.69 1.44 -10.77
C VAL A 24 14.53 0.24 -9.86
N THR A 25 13.84 -0.77 -10.33
CA THR A 25 13.63 -2.02 -9.63
C THR A 25 14.76 -3.02 -9.91
N ARG A 26 14.82 -4.12 -9.14
CA ARG A 26 15.75 -5.23 -9.40
C ARG A 26 15.50 -5.84 -10.77
N ALA A 27 14.23 -5.94 -11.18
CA ALA A 27 13.80 -6.40 -12.49
C ALA A 27 14.32 -5.50 -13.62
N ASP A 28 14.24 -4.18 -13.47
CA ASP A 28 14.80 -3.23 -14.45
C ASP A 28 16.31 -3.41 -14.59
N ILE A 29 17.00 -3.58 -13.45
CA ILE A 29 18.44 -3.85 -13.44
C ILE A 29 18.74 -5.20 -14.10
N ALA A 30 17.95 -6.24 -13.83
CA ALA A 30 18.09 -7.55 -14.48
C ALA A 30 17.93 -7.43 -16.00
N TYR A 31 16.95 -6.64 -16.44
CA TYR A 31 16.69 -6.37 -17.85
C TYR A 31 17.89 -5.68 -18.51
N GLU A 32 18.45 -4.63 -17.88
CA GLU A 32 19.64 -3.91 -18.33
C GLU A 32 20.92 -4.76 -18.37
N LEU A 33 20.95 -5.87 -17.62
CA LEU A 33 22.08 -6.80 -17.56
C LEU A 33 21.96 -7.98 -18.53
N ARG A 34 20.88 -8.07 -19.32
CA ARG A 34 20.66 -9.17 -20.28
C ARG A 34 21.79 -9.36 -21.28
N ASP A 35 22.29 -8.26 -21.82
CA ASP A 35 23.39 -8.27 -22.79
C ASP A 35 24.73 -8.78 -22.18
N LEU A 36 24.81 -8.86 -20.85
CA LEU A 36 25.95 -9.39 -20.10
C LEU A 36 25.76 -10.84 -19.66
N GLY A 37 24.65 -11.47 -20.06
CA GLY A 37 24.33 -12.87 -19.80
C GLY A 37 23.52 -13.11 -18.51
N VAL A 38 22.84 -12.08 -17.99
CA VAL A 38 21.87 -12.23 -16.89
C VAL A 38 20.49 -12.51 -17.51
N GLU A 39 19.99 -13.73 -17.40
CA GLU A 39 18.77 -14.14 -18.13
C GLU A 39 17.49 -13.56 -17.55
N THR A 40 17.40 -13.51 -16.22
CA THR A 40 16.21 -13.06 -15.46
C THR A 40 16.61 -12.49 -14.10
N ASP A 41 15.63 -11.96 -13.38
CA ASP A 41 15.79 -11.43 -12.03
C ASP A 41 16.18 -12.52 -11.03
N SER A 42 17.09 -12.20 -10.10
CA SER A 42 17.51 -13.13 -9.05
C SER A 42 18.14 -12.40 -7.85
N ILE A 43 18.14 -13.07 -6.69
CA ILE A 43 18.84 -12.62 -5.48
C ILE A 43 20.33 -12.28 -5.70
N GLN A 44 20.97 -12.85 -6.72
CA GLN A 44 22.38 -12.61 -7.03
C GLN A 44 22.65 -11.15 -7.46
N ILE A 45 21.65 -10.48 -8.04
CA ILE A 45 21.74 -9.08 -8.45
C ILE A 45 21.97 -8.18 -7.23
N SER A 46 21.27 -8.42 -6.13
CA SER A 46 21.46 -7.66 -4.88
C SER A 46 22.89 -7.76 -4.36
N SER A 47 23.50 -8.95 -4.43
CA SER A 47 24.92 -9.14 -4.07
C SER A 47 25.87 -8.34 -4.98
N TRP A 48 25.61 -8.28 -6.29
CA TRP A 48 26.43 -7.47 -7.20
C TRP A 48 26.27 -5.97 -6.98
N ILE A 49 25.08 -5.52 -6.60
CA ILE A 49 24.82 -4.12 -6.24
C ILE A 49 25.63 -3.73 -5.01
N LEU A 50 25.67 -4.57 -3.98
CA LEU A 50 26.51 -4.33 -2.80
C LEU A 50 28.00 -4.28 -3.14
N ASP A 51 28.47 -5.23 -3.97
CA ASP A 51 29.85 -5.23 -4.44
C ASP A 51 30.19 -3.93 -5.19
N ALA A 52 29.29 -3.46 -6.06
CA ALA A 52 29.45 -2.22 -6.82
C ALA A 52 29.41 -0.98 -5.91
N ALA A 53 28.49 -0.92 -4.96
CA ALA A 53 28.34 0.17 -4.00
C ALA A 53 29.54 0.26 -3.06
N SER A 54 30.05 -0.88 -2.58
CA SER A 54 31.24 -0.95 -1.73
C SER A 54 32.49 -0.41 -2.42
N ARG A 55 32.60 -0.61 -3.75
CA ARG A 55 33.68 -0.04 -4.57
C ARG A 55 33.50 1.45 -4.88
N ASN A 56 32.28 1.96 -4.76
CA ASN A 56 31.91 3.33 -5.12
C ASN A 56 31.06 3.99 -4.01
N PRO A 57 31.58 4.14 -2.77
CA PRO A 57 30.79 4.51 -1.60
C PRO A 57 30.18 5.91 -1.65
N ASN A 58 30.65 6.77 -2.56
CA ASN A 58 30.15 8.13 -2.73
C ASN A 58 29.04 8.23 -3.79
N GLU A 59 28.75 7.16 -4.52
CA GLU A 59 27.69 7.17 -5.53
C GLU A 59 26.34 7.02 -4.85
N LYS A 60 25.50 8.05 -4.95
CA LYS A 60 24.20 8.09 -4.25
C LYS A 60 23.09 7.38 -5.01
N GLY A 61 23.27 7.13 -6.31
CA GLY A 61 22.25 6.45 -7.12
C GLY A 61 21.93 5.02 -6.67
N PHE A 62 22.83 4.36 -5.94
CA PHE A 62 22.54 3.06 -5.33
C PHE A 62 21.36 3.09 -4.35
N ALA A 63 21.08 4.25 -3.71
CA ALA A 63 19.95 4.40 -2.81
C ALA A 63 18.59 4.47 -3.54
N GLN A 64 18.60 4.59 -4.88
CA GLN A 64 17.41 4.65 -5.73
C GLN A 64 17.16 3.33 -6.48
N MET A 65 17.97 2.30 -6.21
CA MET A 65 17.77 0.94 -6.68
C MET A 65 16.94 0.17 -5.66
N LEU A 66 15.75 -0.28 -6.06
CA LEU A 66 14.73 -0.82 -5.16
C LEU A 66 14.44 -2.30 -5.46
N SER A 67 13.87 -3.00 -4.49
CA SER A 67 13.19 -4.28 -4.71
C SER A 67 12.11 -4.14 -5.79
N ASN A 68 11.67 -5.25 -6.40
CA ASN A 68 10.65 -5.22 -7.47
C ASN A 68 9.34 -4.57 -7.04
N ASP A 69 9.01 -4.69 -5.76
CA ASP A 69 7.84 -4.06 -5.18
C ASP A 69 8.08 -2.62 -4.71
N GLY A 70 9.27 -2.06 -4.96
CA GLY A 70 9.63 -0.66 -4.70
C GLY A 70 9.87 -0.30 -3.23
N ARG A 71 9.93 -1.28 -2.33
CA ARG A 71 9.81 -1.04 -0.87
C ARG A 71 11.14 -0.91 -0.14
N GLU A 72 12.14 -1.67 -0.55
CA GLU A 72 13.42 -1.70 0.12
C GLU A 72 14.54 -1.41 -0.87
N THR A 73 15.54 -0.63 -0.46
CA THR A 73 16.73 -0.45 -1.30
C THR A 73 17.46 -1.79 -1.45
N LEU A 74 17.95 -2.09 -2.65
CA LEU A 74 18.71 -3.31 -2.89
C LEU A 74 20.01 -3.36 -2.07
N LEU A 75 20.52 -2.20 -1.66
CA LEU A 75 21.65 -2.09 -0.75
C LEU A 75 21.28 -2.56 0.66
N SER A 76 20.10 -2.19 1.17
CA SER A 76 19.61 -2.68 2.47
C SER A 76 19.44 -4.20 2.47
N LEU A 77 18.77 -4.74 1.45
CA LEU A 77 18.63 -6.19 1.26
C LEU A 77 19.98 -6.91 1.23
N ALA A 78 20.94 -6.37 0.47
CA ALA A 78 22.25 -6.98 0.37
C ALA A 78 23.08 -6.86 1.68
N ASN A 79 22.92 -5.76 2.42
CA ASN A 79 23.50 -5.60 3.75
C ASN A 79 22.92 -6.62 4.73
N LYS A 80 21.60 -6.90 4.68
CA LYS A 80 20.98 -7.96 5.48
C LYS A 80 21.56 -9.33 5.17
N ILE A 81 21.69 -9.67 3.88
CA ILE A 81 22.33 -10.92 3.43
C ILE A 81 23.76 -11.03 3.97
N THR A 82 24.52 -9.93 3.92
CA THR A 82 25.90 -9.88 4.43
C THR A 82 25.94 -9.99 5.95
N ALA A 83 25.01 -9.35 6.66
CA ALA A 83 24.91 -9.42 8.11
C ALA A 83 24.59 -10.84 8.57
N ILE A 84 23.68 -11.54 7.89
CA ILE A 84 23.39 -12.97 8.12
C ILE A 84 24.67 -13.81 7.96
N ALA A 85 25.48 -13.53 6.93
CA ALA A 85 26.74 -14.24 6.71
C ALA A 85 27.85 -13.87 7.72
N THR A 86 27.82 -12.64 8.26
CA THR A 86 28.83 -12.12 9.20
C THR A 86 28.56 -12.57 10.64
N GLY A 87 27.30 -12.74 11.02
CA GLY A 87 26.91 -13.31 12.30
C GLY A 87 25.62 -12.71 12.87
N TYR A 88 25.03 -13.44 13.82
CA TYR A 88 23.73 -13.14 14.42
C TYR A 88 23.57 -11.70 14.93
N GLU A 89 24.57 -11.18 15.66
CA GLU A 89 24.53 -9.84 16.26
C GLU A 89 24.45 -8.71 15.21
N ALA A 90 25.15 -8.86 14.08
CA ALA A 90 25.10 -7.87 13.00
C ALA A 90 23.69 -7.80 12.38
N PHE A 91 23.06 -8.96 12.20
CA PHE A 91 21.70 -9.07 11.70
C PHE A 91 20.69 -8.46 12.69
N VAL A 92 20.82 -8.76 13.99
CA VAL A 92 19.93 -8.23 15.03
C VAL A 92 20.00 -6.70 15.11
N SER A 93 21.18 -6.11 14.91
CA SER A 93 21.36 -4.67 14.87
C SER A 93 20.57 -4.00 13.73
N ILE A 94 20.58 -4.59 12.53
CA ILE A 94 19.82 -4.08 11.37
C ILE A 94 18.31 -4.18 11.64
N MET A 95 17.85 -5.35 12.09
CA MET A 95 16.44 -5.60 12.40
C MET A 95 15.86 -4.62 13.45
N LYS A 96 16.65 -4.22 14.45
CA LYS A 96 16.23 -3.17 15.41
C LYS A 96 16.03 -1.81 14.74
N GLY A 97 16.89 -1.46 13.78
CA GLY A 97 16.72 -0.25 12.96
C GLY A 97 15.47 -0.31 12.10
N ASP A 98 15.23 -1.45 11.44
CA ASP A 98 14.04 -1.65 10.59
C ASP A 98 12.74 -1.61 11.39
N SER A 99 12.74 -2.12 12.61
CA SER A 99 11.60 -1.99 13.51
C SER A 99 11.26 -0.52 13.81
N GLN A 100 12.26 0.32 14.07
CA GLN A 100 12.04 1.75 14.31
C GLN A 100 11.56 2.48 13.05
N GLY A 101 12.14 2.13 11.89
CA GLY A 101 11.70 2.64 10.60
C GLY A 101 10.25 2.28 10.29
N THR A 102 9.84 1.06 10.63
CA THR A 102 8.47 0.57 10.42
C THR A 102 7.46 1.32 11.28
N GLU A 103 7.77 1.55 12.56
CA GLU A 103 6.94 2.35 13.45
C GLU A 103 6.76 3.78 12.91
N ALA A 104 7.86 4.42 12.50
CA ALA A 104 7.81 5.75 11.89
C ALA A 104 6.97 5.76 10.60
N ALA A 105 7.08 4.74 9.74
CA ALA A 105 6.30 4.64 8.51
C ALA A 105 4.79 4.55 8.79
N LEU A 106 4.38 3.72 9.76
CA LEU A 106 2.97 3.59 10.19
C LEU A 106 2.42 4.90 10.79
N ASP A 107 3.25 5.64 11.53
CA ASP A 107 2.90 6.95 12.07
C ASP A 107 2.74 8.01 10.97
N GLN A 108 3.55 7.99 9.91
CA GLN A 108 3.37 8.89 8.77
C GLN A 108 2.01 8.71 8.09
N VAL A 109 1.53 7.47 7.94
CA VAL A 109 0.18 7.22 7.41
C VAL A 109 -0.87 7.87 8.32
N THR A 110 -0.72 7.70 9.64
CA THR A 110 -1.65 8.27 10.63
C THR A 110 -1.69 9.79 10.55
N LEU A 111 -0.53 10.44 10.37
CA LEU A 111 -0.43 11.89 10.19
C LEU A 111 -1.06 12.35 8.86
N ALA A 112 -0.86 11.60 7.77
CA ALA A 112 -1.42 11.91 6.47
C ALA A 112 -2.96 11.77 6.44
N ILE A 113 -3.50 10.73 7.10
CA ILE A 113 -4.94 10.56 7.31
C ILE A 113 -5.49 11.77 8.06
N LYS A 114 -4.89 12.14 9.19
CA LYS A 114 -5.34 13.29 9.98
C LYS A 114 -5.32 14.59 9.17
N LYS A 115 -4.27 14.81 8.36
CA LYS A 115 -4.18 15.98 7.48
C LYS A 115 -5.31 16.03 6.46
N LEU A 116 -5.71 14.87 5.92
CA LEU A 116 -6.80 14.73 4.97
C LEU A 116 -8.18 14.89 5.63
N GLU A 117 -8.35 14.43 6.87
CA GLU A 117 -9.57 14.65 7.67
C GLU A 117 -9.73 16.12 8.08
N ASP A 118 -8.63 16.78 8.46
CA ASP A 118 -8.58 18.20 8.80
C ASP A 118 -8.46 19.10 7.53
N PHE A 119 -8.75 18.57 6.34
CA PHE A 119 -8.52 19.26 5.07
C PHE A 119 -9.30 20.59 4.99
N VAL A 120 -8.54 21.69 4.86
CA VAL A 120 -9.08 23.02 4.54
C VAL A 120 -8.33 23.54 3.31
N PRO A 121 -9.02 23.90 2.22
CA PRO A 121 -8.36 24.37 1.00
C PRO A 121 -7.66 25.72 1.22
N GLU A 122 -6.44 25.83 0.71
CA GLU A 122 -5.71 27.08 0.66
C GLU A 122 -6.41 28.08 -0.28
N LYS A 123 -6.57 29.31 0.18
CA LYS A 123 -7.22 30.37 -0.58
C LYS A 123 -6.34 30.83 -1.74
N ILE A 124 -6.80 30.62 -2.97
CA ILE A 124 -6.15 31.17 -4.17
C ILE A 124 -6.67 32.56 -4.53
N GLN A 125 -5.78 33.43 -5.01
CA GLN A 125 -6.17 34.70 -5.63
C GLN A 125 -6.65 34.47 -7.07
N THR A 126 -7.83 34.97 -7.40
CA THR A 126 -8.40 34.92 -8.76
C THR A 126 -8.15 36.23 -9.49
N SER A 127 -7.83 36.15 -10.78
CA SER A 127 -7.53 37.32 -11.61
C SER A 127 -8.75 38.24 -11.77
N LEU A 128 -8.50 39.52 -12.05
CA LEU A 128 -9.58 40.48 -12.34
C LEU A 128 -10.46 40.02 -13.51
N LEU A 129 -9.87 39.41 -14.54
CA LEU A 129 -10.59 38.86 -15.69
C LEU A 129 -11.53 37.70 -15.28
N GLN A 130 -11.08 36.82 -14.38
CA GLN A 130 -11.92 35.72 -13.87
C GLN A 130 -13.07 36.20 -13.00
N LYS A 131 -12.87 37.30 -12.27
CA LYS A 131 -13.95 37.96 -11.51
C LYS A 131 -14.97 38.61 -12.45
N ALA A 132 -14.48 39.35 -13.44
CA ALA A 132 -15.32 40.04 -14.42
C ALA A 132 -16.17 39.06 -15.26
N THR A 133 -15.57 37.96 -15.72
CA THR A 133 -16.24 36.92 -16.52
C THR A 133 -17.06 35.94 -15.70
N GLY A 134 -17.07 36.03 -14.37
CA GLY A 134 -17.78 35.10 -13.49
C GLY A 134 -17.12 33.72 -13.30
N THR A 135 -15.95 33.45 -13.88
CA THR A 135 -15.24 32.15 -13.80
C THR A 135 -14.46 31.90 -12.50
N SER A 136 -14.41 32.89 -11.59
CA SER A 136 -13.66 32.80 -10.33
C SER A 136 -14.09 31.64 -9.41
N GLY A 137 -15.38 31.26 -9.43
CA GLY A 137 -15.89 30.12 -8.68
C GLY A 137 -15.31 28.80 -9.16
N VAL A 138 -15.38 28.55 -10.47
CA VAL A 138 -14.80 27.38 -11.14
C VAL A 138 -13.30 27.26 -10.88
N ALA A 139 -12.56 28.37 -10.96
CA ALA A 139 -11.12 28.38 -10.69
C ALA A 139 -10.77 27.97 -9.25
N LYS A 140 -11.55 28.41 -8.26
CA LYS A 140 -11.35 28.04 -6.85
C LYS A 140 -11.67 26.56 -6.61
N THR A 141 -12.81 26.08 -7.10
CA THR A 141 -13.20 24.66 -6.96
C THR A 141 -12.20 23.74 -7.67
N LYS A 142 -11.64 24.17 -8.80
CA LYS A 142 -10.53 23.47 -9.48
C LYS A 142 -9.28 23.35 -8.62
N SER A 143 -8.87 24.44 -7.98
CA SER A 143 -7.72 24.42 -7.06
C SER A 143 -7.95 23.51 -5.86
N GLU A 144 -9.14 23.56 -5.29
CA GLU A 144 -9.54 22.75 -4.15
C GLU A 144 -9.49 21.25 -4.47
N ALA A 145 -10.02 20.83 -5.62
CA ALA A 145 -9.91 19.44 -6.09
C ALA A 145 -8.45 18.99 -6.24
N GLY A 146 -7.58 19.84 -6.81
CA GLY A 146 -6.16 19.54 -6.96
C GLY A 146 -5.41 19.41 -5.62
N GLN A 147 -5.72 20.27 -4.65
CA GLN A 147 -5.12 20.19 -3.31
C GLN A 147 -5.59 18.94 -2.55
N LEU A 148 -6.89 18.63 -2.62
CA LEU A 148 -7.46 17.42 -2.02
C LEU A 148 -6.80 16.15 -2.59
N TYR A 149 -6.72 16.07 -3.93
CA TYR A 149 -6.05 14.96 -4.61
C TYR A 149 -4.57 14.81 -4.23
N SER A 150 -3.87 15.93 -4.07
CA SER A 150 -2.47 15.91 -3.64
C SER A 150 -2.30 15.28 -2.26
N GLN A 151 -3.18 15.61 -1.30
CA GLN A 151 -3.11 15.03 0.05
C GLN A 151 -3.52 13.56 0.07
N TYR A 152 -4.52 13.20 -0.72
CA TYR A 152 -4.90 11.81 -0.93
C TYR A 152 -3.74 10.97 -1.51
N THR A 153 -3.07 11.47 -2.54
CA THR A 153 -1.88 10.82 -3.13
C THR A 153 -0.74 10.68 -2.11
N GLU A 154 -0.55 11.69 -1.26
CA GLU A 154 0.44 11.63 -0.19
C GLU A 154 0.09 10.51 0.81
N MET A 155 -1.18 10.38 1.21
CA MET A 155 -1.65 9.30 2.08
C MET A 155 -1.44 7.90 1.46
N THR A 156 -1.82 7.68 0.19
CA THR A 156 -1.64 6.39 -0.48
C THR A 156 -0.17 6.01 -0.63
N ASN A 157 0.70 6.98 -0.88
CA ASN A 157 2.15 6.78 -0.93
C ASN A 157 2.70 6.39 0.45
N TYR A 158 2.29 7.08 1.52
CA TYR A 158 2.70 6.73 2.87
C TYR A 158 2.21 5.33 3.28
N TYR A 159 0.97 4.96 2.93
CA TYR A 159 0.47 3.60 3.15
C TYR A 159 1.33 2.56 2.40
N THR A 160 1.67 2.82 1.14
CA THR A 160 2.55 1.93 0.34
C THR A 160 3.89 1.71 1.02
N ASN A 161 4.50 2.77 1.56
CA ASN A 161 5.74 2.69 2.33
C ASN A 161 5.59 1.90 3.64
N ALA A 162 4.52 2.16 4.41
CA ALA A 162 4.25 1.47 5.66
C ALA A 162 3.99 -0.02 5.46
N LYS A 163 3.19 -0.39 4.45
CA LYS A 163 3.02 -1.75 3.96
C LYS A 163 4.35 -2.44 3.72
N GLY A 164 5.26 -1.77 3.01
CA GLY A 164 6.57 -2.35 2.72
C GLY A 164 7.48 -2.51 3.91
N SER A 165 7.42 -1.56 4.84
CA SER A 165 8.17 -1.65 6.09
C SER A 165 7.66 -2.83 6.95
N VAL A 166 6.34 -3.04 7.04
CA VAL A 166 5.74 -4.20 7.72
C VAL A 166 6.12 -5.52 7.04
N GLN A 167 6.27 -5.54 5.72
CA GLN A 167 6.78 -6.73 5.02
C GLN A 167 8.26 -6.98 5.33
N GLY A 168 9.08 -5.93 5.38
CA GLY A 168 10.48 -6.02 5.76
C GLY A 168 10.66 -6.67 7.14
N ILE A 169 9.91 -6.21 8.15
CA ILE A 169 10.03 -6.76 9.50
C ILE A 169 9.47 -8.20 9.63
N ILE A 170 8.44 -8.56 8.83
CA ILE A 170 7.99 -9.95 8.67
C ILE A 170 9.14 -10.81 8.13
N GLN A 171 9.82 -10.33 7.07
CA GLN A 171 10.93 -11.05 6.47
C GLN A 171 12.10 -11.18 7.44
N ASP A 172 12.41 -10.16 8.24
CA ASP A 172 13.47 -10.26 9.25
C ASP A 172 13.16 -11.35 10.29
N PHE A 173 11.90 -11.51 10.69
CA PHE A 173 11.49 -12.61 11.56
C PHE A 173 11.63 -13.96 10.87
N VAL A 174 11.20 -14.09 9.60
CA VAL A 174 11.36 -15.31 8.82
C VAL A 174 12.83 -15.75 8.76
N HIS A 175 13.75 -14.82 8.54
CA HIS A 175 15.19 -15.12 8.55
C HIS A 175 15.69 -15.60 9.92
N MET A 176 15.28 -14.95 11.03
CA MET A 176 15.64 -15.44 12.37
C MET A 176 15.09 -16.83 12.65
N ARG A 177 13.84 -17.06 12.26
CA ARG A 177 13.20 -18.37 12.38
C ARG A 177 13.99 -19.45 11.65
N ASP A 178 14.51 -19.14 10.46
CA ASP A 178 15.28 -20.10 9.67
C ASP A 178 16.64 -20.43 10.34
N LEU A 179 17.31 -19.44 10.95
CA LEU A 179 18.51 -19.67 11.77
C LEU A 179 18.23 -20.56 12.99
N LEU A 180 17.08 -20.36 13.63
CA LEU A 180 16.63 -21.20 14.75
C LEU A 180 16.29 -22.62 14.31
N MET A 181 15.73 -22.76 13.12
CA MET A 181 15.39 -24.04 12.51
C MET A 181 16.65 -24.85 12.15
N GLU A 182 17.70 -24.20 11.66
CA GLU A 182 19.00 -24.86 11.43
C GLU A 182 19.56 -25.44 12.74
N LYS A 183 19.53 -24.66 13.83
CA LYS A 183 19.93 -25.16 15.17
C LYS A 183 19.04 -26.31 15.65
N TYR A 184 17.72 -26.22 15.44
CA TYR A 184 16.78 -27.27 15.78
C TYR A 184 17.17 -28.60 15.11
N TYR A 185 17.34 -28.59 13.77
CA TYR A 185 17.70 -29.80 13.04
C TYR A 185 19.05 -30.35 13.46
N LEU A 186 20.06 -29.49 13.66
CA LEU A 186 21.39 -29.92 14.10
C LEU A 186 21.34 -30.74 15.41
N TYR A 187 20.61 -30.23 16.41
CA TYR A 187 20.50 -30.88 17.70
C TYR A 187 19.64 -32.15 17.63
N VAL A 188 18.51 -32.12 16.91
CA VAL A 188 17.64 -33.29 16.74
C VAL A 188 18.36 -34.41 16.01
N MET A 189 19.09 -34.11 14.93
CA MET A 189 19.89 -35.10 14.22
C MET A 189 20.94 -35.73 15.12
N THR A 190 21.62 -34.91 15.94
CA THR A 190 22.61 -35.42 16.92
C THR A 190 21.97 -36.35 17.95
N LEU A 191 20.76 -36.04 18.44
CA LEU A 191 20.03 -36.94 19.36
C LEU A 191 19.62 -38.26 18.69
N ILE A 192 19.18 -38.21 17.42
CA ILE A 192 18.87 -39.41 16.63
C ILE A 192 20.13 -40.25 16.42
N ASP A 193 21.29 -39.65 16.19
CA ASP A 193 22.54 -40.39 16.05
C ASP A 193 22.95 -41.11 17.36
N ILE A 194 22.60 -40.54 18.52
CA ILE A 194 22.91 -41.11 19.85
C ILE A 194 21.95 -42.24 20.21
N PHE A 195 20.65 -42.02 20.06
CA PHE A 195 19.58 -42.88 20.58
C PHE A 195 18.85 -43.69 19.50
N GLY A 196 19.14 -43.46 18.21
CA GLY A 196 18.50 -44.13 17.10
C GLY A 196 17.01 -43.77 16.98
N ASP A 197 16.20 -44.77 16.61
CA ASP A 197 14.76 -44.58 16.31
C ASP A 197 13.91 -44.27 17.55
N SER A 198 14.48 -44.38 18.75
CA SER A 198 13.82 -44.01 20.01
C SER A 198 13.64 -42.49 20.17
N ILE A 199 14.29 -41.68 19.32
CA ILE A 199 14.02 -40.24 19.18
C ILE A 199 13.26 -40.01 17.87
N LYS A 200 12.04 -39.49 17.96
CA LYS A 200 11.24 -39.09 16.80
C LYS A 200 11.35 -37.59 16.60
N SER A 201 11.91 -37.19 15.47
CA SER A 201 11.84 -35.82 14.99
C SER A 201 10.44 -35.53 14.46
N ALA A 202 9.87 -34.41 14.88
CA ALA A 202 8.69 -33.86 14.26
C ALA A 202 9.04 -32.51 13.64
N ASP A 203 8.92 -32.42 12.32
CA ASP A 203 9.21 -31.19 11.59
C ASP A 203 8.35 -30.03 12.12
N PRO A 204 8.96 -28.85 12.40
CA PRO A 204 8.21 -27.67 12.79
C PRO A 204 7.17 -27.28 11.74
N LYS A 205 5.95 -26.99 12.18
CA LYS A 205 4.86 -26.47 11.33
C LYS A 205 4.98 -24.96 11.15
N VAL A 206 5.74 -24.58 10.14
CA VAL A 206 6.06 -23.18 9.84
C VAL A 206 4.84 -22.43 9.32
N PHE A 207 4.57 -21.24 9.89
CA PHE A 207 3.55 -20.33 9.36
C PHE A 207 4.00 -19.68 8.04
N ASP A 208 3.07 -19.63 7.10
CA ASP A 208 3.24 -19.01 5.79
C ASP A 208 2.80 -17.53 5.85
N PHE A 209 3.79 -16.64 5.98
CA PHE A 209 3.57 -15.20 6.06
C PHE A 209 3.19 -14.54 4.72
N ASP A 210 3.35 -15.24 3.59
CA ASP A 210 2.91 -14.73 2.29
C ASP A 210 1.37 -14.68 2.18
N LYS A 211 0.66 -15.27 3.15
CA LYS A 211 -0.80 -15.16 3.28
C LYS A 211 -1.27 -13.79 3.77
N VAL A 212 -0.38 -12.93 4.25
CA VAL A 212 -0.74 -11.58 4.68
C VAL A 212 -1.06 -10.75 3.44
N GLU A 213 -2.32 -10.38 3.29
CA GLU A 213 -2.81 -9.52 2.22
C GLU A 213 -2.63 -8.04 2.59
N TYR A 214 -2.70 -7.17 1.59
CA TYR A 214 -2.54 -5.73 1.72
C TYR A 214 -3.47 -5.01 0.75
N LEU A 215 -3.87 -3.78 1.09
CA LEU A 215 -4.66 -2.97 0.17
C LEU A 215 -3.89 -2.70 -1.13
N ASP A 216 -4.67 -2.63 -2.21
CA ASP A 216 -4.25 -2.17 -3.51
C ASP A 216 -4.59 -0.68 -3.65
N VAL A 217 -3.74 0.15 -3.04
CA VAL A 217 -3.88 1.61 -3.10
C VAL A 217 -3.53 2.18 -4.47
N GLN A 218 -2.90 1.40 -5.37
CA GLN A 218 -2.60 1.82 -6.73
C GLN A 218 -3.87 1.83 -7.58
N SER A 219 -4.70 0.79 -7.47
CA SER A 219 -6.02 0.74 -8.11
C SER A 219 -6.96 1.82 -7.56
N MET A 220 -6.97 2.04 -6.23
CA MET A 220 -7.68 3.15 -5.59
C MET A 220 -7.25 4.50 -6.20
N GLN A 221 -5.95 4.76 -6.22
CA GLN A 221 -5.40 6.01 -6.76
C GLN A 221 -5.71 6.19 -8.24
N SER A 222 -5.65 5.13 -9.04
CA SER A 222 -5.99 5.16 -10.48
C SER A 222 -7.46 5.55 -10.69
N THR A 223 -8.35 5.07 -9.83
CA THR A 223 -9.78 5.41 -9.86
C THR A 223 -9.99 6.90 -9.56
N ILE A 224 -9.42 7.42 -8.47
CA ILE A 224 -9.54 8.84 -8.12
C ILE A 224 -8.82 9.76 -9.14
N THR A 225 -7.72 9.31 -9.74
CA THR A 225 -7.04 10.03 -10.84
C THR A 225 -7.98 10.23 -12.02
N LEU A 226 -8.75 9.21 -12.37
CA LEU A 226 -9.73 9.29 -13.45
C LEU A 226 -10.84 10.29 -13.12
N GLU A 227 -11.35 10.28 -11.89
CA GLU A 227 -12.34 11.25 -11.41
C GLU A 227 -11.80 12.68 -11.47
N LEU A 228 -10.55 12.90 -11.03
CA LEU A 228 -9.88 14.19 -11.15
C LEU A 228 -9.74 14.62 -12.61
N ASN A 229 -9.31 13.74 -13.52
CA ASN A 229 -9.14 14.09 -14.93
C ASN A 229 -10.47 14.48 -15.60
N LYS A 230 -11.55 13.77 -15.27
CA LYS A 230 -12.92 14.12 -15.69
C LYS A 230 -13.33 15.48 -15.13
N PHE A 231 -13.08 15.70 -13.84
CA PHE A 231 -13.35 16.96 -13.14
C PHE A 231 -12.58 18.14 -13.76
N LEU A 232 -11.27 17.98 -14.01
CA LEU A 232 -10.42 19.01 -14.61
C LEU A 232 -10.88 19.35 -16.03
N SER A 233 -11.24 18.34 -16.81
CA SER A 233 -11.80 18.52 -18.16
C SER A 233 -13.12 19.30 -18.13
N LYS A 234 -14.04 18.93 -17.22
CA LYS A 234 -15.31 19.65 -17.02
C LYS A 234 -15.07 21.09 -16.57
N SER A 235 -14.15 21.32 -15.63
CA SER A 235 -13.80 22.67 -15.15
C SER A 235 -13.28 23.57 -16.29
N GLN A 236 -12.46 23.02 -17.19
CA GLN A 236 -11.93 23.75 -18.33
C GLN A 236 -13.02 24.08 -19.36
N ALA A 237 -13.90 23.13 -19.64
CA ALA A 237 -15.06 23.34 -20.51
C ALA A 237 -15.98 24.42 -19.94
N LEU A 238 -16.26 24.40 -18.64
CA LEU A 238 -17.08 25.41 -17.98
C LEU A 238 -16.45 26.81 -18.02
N ILE A 239 -15.13 26.95 -17.84
CA ILE A 239 -14.44 28.24 -17.98
C ILE A 239 -14.64 28.80 -19.39
N GLN A 240 -14.48 27.96 -20.42
CA GLN A 240 -14.68 28.37 -21.81
C GLN A 240 -16.14 28.75 -22.07
N GLU A 241 -17.08 27.91 -21.65
CA GLU A 241 -18.52 28.13 -21.86
C GLU A 241 -19.02 29.38 -21.13
N ILE A 242 -18.55 29.64 -19.91
CA ILE A 242 -18.85 30.88 -19.17
C ILE A 242 -18.21 32.09 -19.89
N GLY A 243 -16.97 31.99 -20.38
CA GLY A 243 -16.33 33.08 -21.13
C GLY A 243 -17.04 33.41 -22.47
N GLU A 244 -17.48 32.39 -23.20
CA GLU A 244 -18.29 32.52 -24.41
C GLU A 244 -19.67 33.11 -24.10
N SER A 245 -20.31 32.66 -23.01
CA SER A 245 -21.57 33.20 -22.50
C SER A 245 -21.42 34.68 -22.10
N PHE A 246 -20.34 35.08 -21.44
CA PHE A 246 -20.06 36.48 -21.10
C PHE A 246 -19.93 37.34 -22.37
N THR A 247 -19.15 36.88 -23.34
CA THR A 247 -18.95 37.59 -24.62
C THR A 247 -20.27 37.74 -25.38
N THR A 248 -21.10 36.70 -25.36
CA THR A 248 -22.44 36.69 -25.95
C THR A 248 -23.37 37.64 -25.21
N SER A 249 -23.36 37.62 -23.88
CA SER A 249 -24.18 38.50 -23.02
C SER A 249 -23.83 39.97 -23.23
N VAL A 250 -22.54 40.31 -23.36
CA VAL A 250 -22.10 41.67 -23.69
C VAL A 250 -22.56 42.10 -25.09
N ARG A 251 -22.45 41.21 -26.09
CA ARG A 251 -22.91 41.49 -27.46
C ARG A 251 -24.43 41.66 -27.51
N ASN A 252 -25.18 40.76 -26.87
CA ASN A 252 -26.64 40.80 -26.79
C ASN A 252 -27.10 42.06 -26.07
N SER A 253 -26.48 42.39 -24.92
CA SER A 253 -26.76 43.61 -24.17
C SER A 253 -26.59 44.86 -25.02
N ALA A 254 -25.52 44.95 -25.83
CA ALA A 254 -25.30 46.07 -26.73
C ALA A 254 -26.33 46.12 -27.88
N GLN A 255 -26.70 44.95 -28.43
CA GLN A 255 -27.71 44.86 -29.49
C GLN A 255 -29.11 45.23 -28.98
N LEU A 256 -29.54 44.66 -27.85
CA LEU A 256 -30.79 44.98 -27.16
C LEU A 256 -30.86 46.46 -26.80
N ALA A 257 -29.82 47.00 -26.13
CA ALA A 257 -29.78 48.43 -25.79
C ALA A 257 -29.78 49.36 -27.01
N SER A 258 -29.29 48.91 -28.18
CA SER A 258 -29.36 49.70 -29.40
C SER A 258 -30.75 49.73 -30.05
N GLY A 259 -31.56 48.69 -29.82
CA GLY A 259 -32.91 48.54 -30.39
C GLY A 259 -34.04 49.19 -29.58
N LEU A 260 -33.80 49.52 -28.30
CA LEU A 260 -34.80 50.10 -27.39
C LEU A 260 -34.86 51.63 -27.48
N GLN A 261 -36.06 52.21 -27.30
CA GLN A 261 -36.23 53.66 -27.13
C GLN A 261 -36.24 53.97 -25.62
N GLY A 262 -35.47 55.00 -25.19
CA GLY A 262 -35.39 55.41 -23.77
C GLY A 262 -34.18 54.85 -22.99
N ASN A 263 -33.44 55.73 -22.32
CA ASN A 263 -32.19 55.38 -21.63
C ASN A 263 -32.39 54.45 -20.42
N ALA A 264 -33.57 54.48 -19.79
CA ALA A 264 -33.87 53.62 -18.64
C ALA A 264 -34.02 52.14 -19.06
N LEU A 265 -34.75 51.86 -20.14
CA LEU A 265 -34.96 50.50 -20.66
C LEU A 265 -33.66 49.89 -21.21
N LYS A 266 -32.81 50.71 -21.83
CA LYS A 266 -31.45 50.32 -22.23
C LYS A 266 -30.61 49.86 -21.03
N GLY A 267 -30.69 50.59 -19.92
CA GLY A 267 -30.02 50.22 -18.68
C GLY A 267 -30.54 48.91 -18.09
N VAL A 268 -31.87 48.73 -18.05
CA VAL A 268 -32.51 47.51 -17.55
C VAL A 268 -32.14 46.29 -18.39
N ALA A 269 -32.08 46.41 -19.71
CA ALA A 269 -31.72 45.31 -20.61
C ALA A 269 -30.28 44.84 -20.41
N VAL A 270 -29.32 45.77 -20.29
CA VAL A 270 -27.90 45.44 -20.02
C VAL A 270 -27.76 44.74 -18.66
N VAL A 271 -28.45 45.24 -17.63
CA VAL A 271 -28.39 44.66 -16.28
C VAL A 271 -29.01 43.27 -16.24
N SER A 272 -30.17 43.08 -16.88
CA SER A 272 -30.91 41.80 -16.85
C SER A 272 -30.13 40.67 -17.54
N GLU A 273 -29.54 40.92 -18.71
CA GLU A 273 -28.73 39.93 -19.44
C GLU A 273 -27.45 39.58 -18.66
N MET A 274 -26.79 40.58 -18.06
CA MET A 274 -25.61 40.34 -17.21
C MET A 274 -25.96 39.59 -15.92
N MET A 275 -27.10 39.90 -15.28
CA MET A 275 -27.60 39.14 -14.13
C MET A 275 -27.90 37.69 -14.50
N GLY A 276 -28.58 37.44 -15.62
CA GLY A 276 -28.82 36.10 -16.14
C GLY A 276 -27.52 35.33 -16.37
N HIS A 277 -26.50 35.98 -16.94
CA HIS A 277 -25.16 35.40 -17.09
C HIS A 277 -24.51 35.03 -15.75
N TYR A 278 -24.53 35.92 -14.76
CA TYR A 278 -23.91 35.63 -13.46
C TYR A 278 -24.66 34.52 -12.69
N LEU A 279 -26.00 34.49 -12.75
CA LEU A 279 -26.80 33.40 -12.18
C LEU A 279 -26.46 32.06 -12.84
N ALA A 280 -26.36 32.03 -14.17
CA ALA A 280 -25.94 30.83 -14.91
C ALA A 280 -24.50 30.39 -14.57
N SER A 281 -23.59 31.35 -14.34
CA SER A 281 -22.21 31.05 -13.92
C SER A 281 -22.16 30.46 -12.49
N ILE A 282 -22.98 30.98 -11.58
CA ILE A 282 -23.11 30.43 -10.21
C ILE A 282 -23.70 29.02 -10.29
N ASN A 283 -24.71 28.79 -11.13
CA ASN A 283 -25.30 27.46 -11.38
C ASN A 283 -24.26 26.45 -11.85
N LYS A 284 -23.47 26.81 -12.86
CA LYS A 284 -22.37 25.97 -13.37
C LYS A 284 -21.30 25.69 -12.31
N THR A 285 -21.01 26.69 -11.47
CA THR A 285 -20.11 26.51 -10.32
C THR A 285 -20.70 25.57 -9.27
N ALA A 286 -22.02 25.62 -9.02
CA ALA A 286 -22.70 24.72 -8.10
C ALA A 286 -22.62 23.27 -8.57
N SER A 287 -22.90 22.99 -9.85
CA SER A 287 -22.73 21.63 -10.42
C SER A 287 -21.29 21.11 -10.30
N LEU A 288 -20.27 21.98 -10.47
CA LEU A 288 -18.89 21.57 -10.26
C LEU A 288 -18.58 21.28 -8.77
N LYS A 289 -19.24 21.98 -7.84
CA LYS A 289 -19.11 21.68 -6.40
C LYS A 289 -19.76 20.35 -6.03
N GLU A 290 -20.84 19.96 -6.70
CA GLU A 290 -21.44 18.63 -6.52
C GLU A 290 -20.44 17.53 -6.89
N ASP A 291 -19.77 17.64 -8.05
CA ASP A 291 -18.73 16.67 -8.45
C ASP A 291 -17.58 16.62 -7.44
N LEU A 292 -17.20 17.77 -6.86
CA LEU A 292 -16.16 17.83 -5.82
C LEU A 292 -16.59 17.12 -4.54
N ILE A 293 -17.86 17.23 -4.12
CA ILE A 293 -18.37 16.48 -2.97
C ILE A 293 -18.34 14.97 -3.27
N MET A 294 -18.73 14.55 -4.47
CA MET A 294 -18.66 13.13 -4.84
C MET A 294 -17.22 12.60 -4.79
N MET A 295 -16.25 13.38 -5.29
CA MET A 295 -14.83 13.03 -5.20
C MET A 295 -14.35 12.94 -3.74
N ARG A 296 -14.80 13.85 -2.85
CA ARG A 296 -14.50 13.77 -1.41
C ARG A 296 -15.05 12.52 -0.76
N ARG A 297 -16.30 12.16 -1.06
CA ARG A 297 -16.95 10.96 -0.54
C ARG A 297 -16.17 9.70 -0.96
N ALA A 298 -15.77 9.62 -2.22
CA ALA A 298 -14.91 8.54 -2.70
C ALA A 298 -13.55 8.48 -1.95
N ILE A 299 -12.89 9.64 -1.78
CA ILE A 299 -11.65 9.75 -1.01
C ILE A 299 -11.86 9.36 0.47
N LYS A 300 -13.00 9.74 1.08
CA LYS A 300 -13.32 9.42 2.48
C LYS A 300 -13.52 7.91 2.66
N LYS A 301 -14.18 7.25 1.72
CA LYS A 301 -14.30 5.79 1.69
C LYS A 301 -12.93 5.11 1.62
N ASP A 302 -12.09 5.52 0.67
CA ASP A 302 -10.71 4.99 0.56
C ASP A 302 -9.90 5.25 1.85
N THR A 303 -10.08 6.42 2.45
CA THR A 303 -9.45 6.79 3.73
C THR A 303 -9.90 5.85 4.84
N ALA A 304 -11.20 5.54 4.93
CA ALA A 304 -11.72 4.60 5.92
C ALA A 304 -11.16 3.18 5.70
N GLU A 305 -11.09 2.70 4.44
CA GLU A 305 -10.46 1.42 4.13
C GLU A 305 -8.97 1.40 4.55
N ILE A 306 -8.23 2.48 4.27
CA ILE A 306 -6.83 2.64 4.68
C ILE A 306 -6.68 2.66 6.20
N VAL A 307 -7.53 3.38 6.95
CA VAL A 307 -7.50 3.39 8.42
C VAL A 307 -7.74 1.99 8.98
N ALA A 308 -8.76 1.30 8.48
CA ALA A 308 -9.13 -0.04 8.94
C ALA A 308 -7.98 -1.03 8.72
N ASP A 309 -7.35 -1.00 7.55
CA ASP A 309 -6.22 -1.88 7.26
C ASP A 309 -4.94 -1.45 8.00
N LEU A 310 -4.72 -0.14 8.21
CA LEU A 310 -3.60 0.37 9.00
C LEU A 310 -3.68 -0.14 10.45
N THR A 311 -4.87 -0.18 11.06
CA THR A 311 -5.07 -0.78 12.39
C THR A 311 -4.66 -2.25 12.42
N ARG A 312 -5.02 -3.02 11.38
CA ARG A 312 -4.56 -4.41 11.23
C ARG A 312 -3.05 -4.50 11.08
N LEU A 313 -2.44 -3.68 10.22
CA LEU A 313 -0.99 -3.68 10.00
C LEU A 313 -0.20 -3.31 11.25
N LYS A 314 -0.68 -2.33 12.04
CA LYS A 314 -0.11 -2.02 13.36
C LYS A 314 -0.17 -3.23 14.29
N SER A 315 -1.29 -3.95 14.30
CA SER A 315 -1.43 -5.19 15.11
C SER A 315 -0.45 -6.28 14.70
N VAL A 316 -0.28 -6.51 13.39
CA VAL A 316 0.73 -7.45 12.86
C VAL A 316 2.14 -7.03 13.27
N PHE A 317 2.47 -5.75 13.10
CA PHE A 317 3.76 -5.20 13.47
C PHE A 317 4.05 -5.36 14.97
N GLU A 318 3.09 -5.04 15.84
CA GLU A 318 3.23 -5.20 17.30
C GLU A 318 3.50 -6.65 17.70
N ILE A 319 2.79 -7.62 17.11
CA ILE A 319 3.03 -9.05 17.39
C ILE A 319 4.47 -9.45 17.05
N ILE A 320 4.94 -9.04 15.88
CA ILE A 320 6.27 -9.42 15.40
C ILE A 320 7.34 -8.70 16.23
N ARG A 321 7.21 -7.39 16.41
CA ARG A 321 8.15 -6.53 17.16
C ARG A 321 8.23 -6.90 18.63
N ASP A 322 7.10 -7.10 19.28
CA ASP A 322 7.05 -7.18 20.75
C ASP A 322 7.12 -8.62 21.28
N VAL A 323 6.84 -9.61 20.42
CA VAL A 323 6.82 -11.03 20.82
C VAL A 323 7.76 -11.87 19.98
N TYR A 324 7.58 -11.94 18.66
CA TYR A 324 8.27 -12.95 17.85
C TYR A 324 9.77 -12.67 17.71
N LEU A 325 10.15 -11.45 17.32
CA LEU A 325 11.57 -11.08 17.20
C LEU A 325 12.29 -11.18 18.55
N PRO A 326 11.78 -10.59 19.65
CA PRO A 326 12.36 -10.74 20.98
C PRO A 326 12.50 -12.18 21.47
N SER A 327 11.51 -13.03 21.21
CA SER A 327 11.55 -14.43 21.65
C SER A 327 12.63 -15.20 20.91
N ALA A 328 12.76 -14.97 19.59
CA ALA A 328 13.80 -15.56 18.79
C ALA A 328 15.20 -15.09 19.24
N ASP A 329 15.36 -13.80 19.54
CA ASP A 329 16.60 -13.19 20.04
C ASP A 329 17.04 -13.76 21.39
N LEU A 330 16.14 -13.70 22.38
CA LEU A 330 16.40 -14.26 23.71
C LEU A 330 16.76 -15.75 23.64
N PHE A 331 16.02 -16.53 22.85
CA PHE A 331 16.30 -17.93 22.70
C PHE A 331 17.67 -18.14 22.03
N HIS A 332 17.94 -17.50 20.89
CA HIS A 332 19.19 -17.69 20.18
C HIS A 332 20.42 -17.38 21.04
N LYS A 333 20.38 -16.25 21.77
CA LYS A 333 21.49 -15.75 22.58
C LYS A 333 21.79 -16.67 23.77
N HIS A 334 20.75 -17.15 24.46
CA HIS A 334 20.93 -17.86 25.73
C HIS A 334 20.83 -19.38 25.61
N SER A 335 20.17 -19.92 24.59
CA SER A 335 20.11 -21.37 24.39
C SER A 335 21.50 -21.93 24.11
N GLY A 336 22.35 -21.20 23.38
CA GLY A 336 23.72 -21.62 23.07
C GLY A 336 24.60 -21.78 24.33
N GLU A 337 24.41 -20.91 25.33
CA GLU A 337 25.14 -21.01 26.61
C GLU A 337 24.79 -22.29 27.39
N ILE A 338 23.58 -22.83 27.17
CA ILE A 338 23.10 -24.05 27.82
C ILE A 338 23.45 -25.28 26.98
N PHE A 339 23.28 -25.19 25.65
CA PHE A 339 23.44 -26.29 24.70
C PHE A 339 24.86 -26.49 24.20
N ASP A 340 25.51 -25.44 23.69
CA ASP A 340 26.59 -25.58 22.71
C ASP A 340 27.83 -26.21 23.31
N HIS A 341 28.23 -25.83 24.53
CA HIS A 341 29.40 -26.45 25.17
C HIS A 341 29.17 -27.93 25.51
N LYS A 342 27.95 -28.30 25.93
CA LYS A 342 27.60 -29.69 26.27
C LYS A 342 27.51 -30.54 25.01
N PHE A 343 26.78 -30.06 24.00
CA PHE A 343 26.66 -30.73 22.71
C PHE A 343 28.01 -30.83 22.01
N ALA A 344 28.84 -29.78 21.98
CA ALA A 344 30.15 -29.82 21.33
C ALA A 344 31.02 -30.99 21.82
N ARG A 345 31.08 -31.20 23.14
CA ARG A 345 31.81 -32.35 23.73
C ARG A 345 31.23 -33.69 23.28
N ILE A 346 29.91 -33.85 23.36
CA ILE A 346 29.20 -35.07 22.93
C ILE A 346 29.44 -35.33 21.43
N THR A 347 29.40 -34.27 20.62
CA THR A 347 29.62 -34.37 19.17
C THR A 347 31.09 -34.69 18.86
N GLU A 348 32.05 -34.20 19.64
CA GLU A 348 33.46 -34.54 19.43
C GLU A 348 33.76 -36.02 19.75
N GLU A 349 33.14 -36.57 20.80
CA GLU A 349 33.24 -37.99 21.13
C GLU A 349 32.50 -38.88 20.10
N LEU A 350 31.27 -38.50 19.72
CA LEU A 350 30.42 -39.28 18.80
C LEU A 350 31.02 -39.36 17.39
N TYR A 351 31.67 -38.29 16.94
CA TYR A 351 32.32 -38.20 15.63
C TYR A 351 33.84 -38.19 15.78
N SER A 352 34.38 -39.11 16.57
CA SER A 352 35.80 -39.14 16.90
C SER A 352 36.70 -39.69 15.79
N THR A 353 36.16 -40.51 14.87
CA THR A 353 36.93 -41.09 13.76
C THR A 353 36.95 -40.18 12.52
N PRO A 354 38.03 -40.19 11.71
CA PRO A 354 38.09 -39.41 10.47
C PRO A 354 36.92 -39.70 9.51
N GLU A 355 36.47 -40.95 9.42
CA GLU A 355 35.34 -41.34 8.57
C GLU A 355 34.02 -40.72 9.05
N LEU A 356 33.76 -40.75 10.36
CA LEU A 356 32.54 -40.16 10.94
C LEU A 356 32.56 -38.64 10.86
N LYS A 357 33.73 -38.01 11.04
CA LYS A 357 33.91 -36.55 10.83
C LYS A 357 33.57 -36.17 9.39
N ALA A 358 34.10 -36.89 8.40
CA ALA A 358 33.82 -36.63 6.99
C ALA A 358 32.33 -36.78 6.65
N LEU A 359 31.66 -37.82 7.15
CA LEU A 359 30.22 -38.01 6.93
C LEU A 359 29.38 -36.89 7.59
N ARG A 360 29.76 -36.46 8.80
CA ARG A 360 29.12 -35.32 9.48
C ARG A 360 29.32 -34.03 8.69
N GLU A 361 30.55 -33.73 8.27
CA GLU A 361 30.87 -32.56 7.47
C GLU A 361 30.09 -32.55 6.15
N GLN A 362 29.98 -33.70 5.49
CA GLN A 362 29.12 -33.85 4.30
C GLN A 362 27.66 -33.54 4.64
N ARG A 363 27.11 -34.08 5.74
CA ARG A 363 25.71 -33.83 6.14
C ARG A 363 25.44 -32.36 6.47
N LEU A 364 26.39 -31.70 7.14
CA LEU A 364 26.33 -30.26 7.43
C LEU A 364 26.42 -29.42 6.16
N GLY A 365 27.29 -29.81 5.20
CA GLY A 365 27.37 -29.21 3.88
C GLY A 365 26.04 -29.29 3.12
N LEU A 366 25.44 -30.48 3.09
CA LEU A 366 24.13 -30.70 2.47
C LEU A 366 23.01 -29.88 3.13
N LEU A 367 23.00 -29.77 4.46
CA LEU A 367 22.03 -28.93 5.17
C LEU A 367 22.19 -27.44 4.80
N LYS A 368 23.44 -26.96 4.71
CA LYS A 368 23.74 -25.58 4.31
C LYS A 368 23.32 -25.31 2.85
N GLU A 369 23.60 -26.24 1.94
CA GLU A 369 23.16 -26.16 0.54
C GLU A 369 21.64 -26.17 0.42
N LEU A 370 20.97 -27.03 1.19
CA LEU A 370 19.51 -27.10 1.24
C LEU A 370 18.90 -25.77 1.73
N ASN A 371 19.47 -25.17 2.78
CA ASN A 371 19.02 -23.88 3.30
C ASN A 371 19.23 -22.75 2.28
N ALA A 372 20.40 -22.70 1.63
CA ALA A 372 20.68 -21.70 0.58
C ALA A 372 19.74 -21.86 -0.62
N LEU A 373 19.43 -23.10 -1.01
CA LEU A 373 18.46 -23.39 -2.08
C LEU A 373 17.04 -22.99 -1.68
N ASN A 374 16.63 -23.24 -0.42
CA ASN A 374 15.33 -22.83 0.09
C ASN A 374 15.16 -21.30 0.08
N ALA A 375 16.21 -20.53 0.41
CA ALA A 375 16.17 -19.07 0.29
C ALA A 375 15.96 -18.61 -1.16
N LYS A 376 16.63 -19.24 -2.13
CA LYS A 376 16.43 -18.95 -3.57
C LYS A 376 15.04 -19.34 -4.05
N LEU A 377 14.53 -20.49 -3.59
CA LEU A 377 13.16 -20.94 -3.88
C LEU A 377 12.15 -19.89 -3.39
N SER A 378 12.32 -19.41 -2.16
CA SER A 378 11.46 -18.39 -1.56
C SER A 378 11.49 -17.08 -2.36
N ASP A 379 12.68 -16.54 -2.69
CA ASP A 379 12.82 -15.33 -3.52
C ASP A 379 12.15 -15.50 -4.89
N THR A 380 12.38 -16.65 -5.55
CA THR A 380 11.80 -16.95 -6.86
C THR A 380 10.28 -17.05 -6.81
N GLN A 381 9.74 -17.73 -5.80
CA GLN A 381 8.29 -17.83 -5.59
C GLN A 381 7.67 -16.46 -5.31
N GLY A 382 8.33 -15.62 -4.49
CA GLY A 382 7.92 -14.24 -4.23
C GLY A 382 7.87 -13.40 -5.52
N ASN A 383 8.90 -13.50 -6.38
CA ASN A 383 8.90 -12.81 -7.67
C ASN A 383 7.79 -13.30 -8.61
N ILE A 384 7.55 -14.61 -8.67
CA ILE A 384 6.44 -15.18 -9.46
C ILE A 384 5.10 -14.62 -8.98
N ALA A 385 4.89 -14.56 -7.66
CA ALA A 385 3.68 -14.00 -7.08
C ALA A 385 3.55 -12.50 -7.39
N HIS A 386 4.65 -11.74 -7.32
CA HIS A 386 4.68 -10.33 -7.71
C HIS A 386 4.27 -10.12 -9.16
N TYR A 387 4.90 -10.81 -10.12
CA TYR A 387 4.52 -10.67 -11.53
C TYR A 387 3.09 -11.13 -11.81
N GLN A 388 2.63 -12.20 -11.17
CA GLN A 388 1.23 -12.63 -11.29
C GLN A 388 0.29 -11.51 -10.83
N LYS A 389 0.63 -10.87 -9.72
CA LYS A 389 -0.13 -9.75 -9.19
C LYS A 389 -0.16 -8.56 -10.16
N CYS A 390 0.98 -8.13 -10.71
CA CYS A 390 1.05 -7.04 -11.68
C CYS A 390 0.23 -7.36 -12.95
N ILE A 391 0.27 -8.61 -13.42
CA ILE A 391 -0.54 -9.09 -14.54
C ILE A 391 -2.03 -8.96 -14.21
N ASP A 392 -2.45 -9.40 -13.02
CA ASP A 392 -3.85 -9.35 -12.60
C ASP A 392 -4.35 -7.91 -12.45
N GLU A 393 -3.59 -7.03 -11.78
CA GLU A 393 -3.89 -5.60 -11.62
C GLU A 393 -4.00 -4.89 -12.98
N ASN A 394 -3.05 -5.10 -13.89
CA ASN A 394 -3.09 -4.50 -15.21
C ASN A 394 -4.26 -5.05 -16.06
N ASN A 395 -4.64 -6.32 -15.89
CA ASN A 395 -5.83 -6.88 -16.54
C ASN A 395 -7.13 -6.27 -16.00
N ASP A 396 -7.21 -5.99 -14.69
CA ASP A 396 -8.34 -5.28 -14.08
C ASP A 396 -8.45 -3.86 -14.63
N LEU A 397 -7.34 -3.14 -14.71
CA LEU A 397 -7.29 -1.81 -15.31
C LEU A 397 -7.70 -1.85 -16.79
N LEU A 398 -7.22 -2.82 -17.59
CA LEU A 398 -7.69 -2.98 -18.97
C LEU A 398 -9.21 -3.13 -19.05
N ARG A 399 -9.83 -3.90 -18.15
CA ARG A 399 -11.30 -4.05 -18.12
C ARG A 399 -12.02 -2.76 -17.77
N VAL A 400 -11.49 -1.98 -16.82
CA VAL A 400 -12.05 -0.67 -16.43
C VAL A 400 -11.97 0.32 -17.59
N TYR A 401 -10.84 0.38 -18.28
CA TYR A 401 -10.56 1.37 -19.32
C TYR A 401 -11.05 0.98 -20.73
N GLU A 402 -11.52 -0.27 -20.93
CA GLU A 402 -11.87 -0.80 -22.25
C GLU A 402 -12.91 0.06 -22.99
N LYS A 403 -14.00 0.43 -22.32
CA LYS A 403 -15.08 1.22 -22.95
C LYS A 403 -14.59 2.62 -23.35
N ASP A 404 -13.83 3.27 -22.47
CA ASP A 404 -13.29 4.60 -22.71
C ASP A 404 -12.24 4.58 -23.83
N TYR A 405 -11.41 3.53 -23.90
CA TYR A 405 -10.46 3.30 -24.98
C TYR A 405 -11.14 3.09 -26.34
N ILE A 406 -12.14 2.20 -26.40
CA ILE A 406 -12.90 1.96 -27.65
C ILE A 406 -13.55 3.26 -28.12
N PHE A 407 -14.21 3.99 -27.22
CA PHE A 407 -14.83 5.27 -27.54
C PHE A 407 -13.81 6.32 -28.02
N ALA A 408 -12.64 6.39 -27.36
CA ALA A 408 -11.54 7.26 -27.77
C ALA A 408 -11.08 6.95 -29.22
N GLN A 409 -10.87 5.67 -29.53
CA GLN A 409 -10.46 5.23 -30.87
C GLN A 409 -11.53 5.51 -31.94
N GLU A 410 -12.81 5.22 -31.63
CA GLU A 410 -13.93 5.42 -32.57
C GLU A 410 -14.23 6.91 -32.82
N SER A 411 -14.04 7.76 -31.80
CA SER A 411 -14.26 9.20 -31.89
C SER A 411 -13.13 9.97 -32.59
N LYS A 412 -12.05 9.28 -32.99
CA LYS A 412 -10.90 9.89 -33.67
C LYS A 412 -11.33 10.60 -34.97
N PRO A 413 -11.05 11.91 -35.11
CA PRO A 413 -11.42 12.65 -36.30
C PRO A 413 -10.87 12.00 -37.58
N LYS A 414 -11.73 11.84 -38.58
CA LYS A 414 -11.34 11.31 -39.89
C LYS A 414 -10.90 12.45 -40.80
N LYS A 415 -9.77 12.29 -41.48
CA LYS A 415 -9.24 13.28 -42.41
C LYS A 415 -10.05 13.25 -43.72
N PHE A 416 -10.76 14.34 -44.02
CA PHE A 416 -11.44 14.54 -45.30
C PHE A 416 -10.62 15.44 -46.23
N LEU A 417 -10.69 15.20 -47.55
CA LEU A 417 -9.73 15.65 -48.57
C LEU A 417 -9.51 17.17 -48.74
N PHE A 418 -10.26 18.07 -48.05
CA PHE A 418 -10.13 19.52 -48.27
C PHE A 418 -10.31 20.42 -47.02
N ALA A 419 -10.30 19.88 -45.79
CA ALA A 419 -10.59 20.64 -44.55
C ALA A 419 -9.45 20.59 -43.51
N THR A 420 -8.25 21.03 -43.87
CA THR A 420 -7.03 20.88 -43.05
C THR A 420 -7.07 21.65 -41.73
N THR A 421 -7.53 22.90 -41.71
CA THR A 421 -7.53 23.73 -40.49
C THR A 421 -8.55 23.26 -39.45
N SER A 422 -9.76 22.87 -39.89
CA SER A 422 -10.81 22.34 -39.01
C SER A 422 -10.47 20.94 -38.50
N TYR A 423 -9.87 20.09 -39.34
CA TYR A 423 -9.37 18.78 -38.94
C TYR A 423 -8.26 18.90 -37.89
N ASN A 424 -7.27 19.78 -38.11
CA ASN A 424 -6.16 19.94 -37.17
C ASN A 424 -6.64 20.41 -35.79
N LYS A 425 -7.61 21.34 -35.73
CA LYS A 425 -8.22 21.75 -34.46
C LYS A 425 -8.96 20.61 -33.78
N LYS A 426 -9.84 19.90 -34.51
CA LYS A 426 -10.57 18.73 -33.97
C LYS A 426 -9.62 17.62 -33.52
N MET A 427 -8.53 17.41 -34.25
CA MET A 427 -7.49 16.43 -33.92
C MET A 427 -6.71 16.85 -32.67
N TYR A 428 -6.39 18.14 -32.53
CA TYR A 428 -5.78 18.69 -31.32
C TYR A 428 -6.70 18.53 -30.11
N ASP A 429 -7.98 18.91 -30.24
CA ASP A 429 -8.98 18.78 -29.18
C ASP A 429 -9.21 17.30 -28.81
N TRP A 430 -9.28 16.41 -29.80
CA TRP A 430 -9.37 14.96 -29.59
C TRP A 430 -8.12 14.42 -28.89
N SER A 431 -6.92 14.80 -29.37
CA SER A 431 -5.66 14.32 -28.80
C SER A 431 -5.52 14.75 -27.34
N ASN A 432 -5.79 16.01 -27.02
CA ASN A 432 -5.75 16.48 -25.63
C ASN A 432 -6.76 15.77 -24.73
N LYS A 433 -7.92 15.37 -25.28
CA LYS A 433 -8.98 14.73 -24.51
C LYS A 433 -8.77 13.22 -24.32
N TYR A 434 -8.25 12.52 -25.32
CA TYR A 434 -8.28 11.05 -25.37
C TYR A 434 -6.91 10.38 -25.46
N MET A 435 -5.84 11.09 -25.81
CA MET A 435 -4.50 10.47 -25.86
C MET A 435 -4.05 9.89 -24.51
N PRO A 436 -4.28 10.54 -23.35
CA PRO A 436 -3.90 9.96 -22.07
C PRO A 436 -4.55 8.59 -21.81
N VAL A 437 -5.82 8.43 -22.17
CA VAL A 437 -6.55 7.15 -22.02
C VAL A 437 -5.99 6.08 -22.96
N ILE A 438 -5.62 6.47 -24.19
CA ILE A 438 -5.03 5.56 -25.18
C ILE A 438 -3.65 5.08 -24.73
N GLU A 439 -2.78 6.01 -24.31
CA GLU A 439 -1.42 5.70 -23.86
C GLU A 439 -1.43 4.80 -22.62
N MET A 440 -2.29 5.06 -21.63
CA MET A 440 -2.44 4.18 -20.47
C MET A 440 -2.89 2.78 -20.86
N TYR A 441 -3.94 2.65 -21.69
CA TYR A 441 -4.48 1.36 -22.09
C TYR A 441 -3.47 0.53 -22.90
N GLU A 442 -2.72 1.16 -23.80
CA GLU A 442 -1.67 0.49 -24.57
C GLU A 442 -0.45 0.15 -23.69
N GLY A 443 -0.12 1.02 -22.72
CA GLY A 443 0.90 0.77 -21.70
C GLY A 443 0.61 -0.51 -20.91
N PHE A 444 -0.60 -0.65 -20.34
CA PHE A 444 -0.97 -1.86 -19.59
C PHE A 444 -0.82 -3.14 -20.40
N LYS A 445 -1.08 -3.11 -21.72
CA LYS A 445 -0.87 -4.29 -22.60
C LYS A 445 0.60 -4.65 -22.74
N VAL A 446 1.48 -3.65 -22.83
CA VAL A 446 2.92 -3.86 -22.90
C VAL A 446 3.41 -4.44 -21.58
N ASP A 447 3.01 -3.86 -20.45
CA ASP A 447 3.40 -4.31 -19.11
C ASP A 447 3.00 -5.77 -18.87
N ILE A 448 1.74 -6.15 -19.18
CA ILE A 448 1.27 -7.54 -19.09
C ILE A 448 2.14 -8.49 -19.91
N ALA A 449 2.53 -8.09 -21.13
CA ALA A 449 3.34 -8.94 -22.00
C ALA A 449 4.75 -9.16 -21.44
N VAL A 450 5.35 -8.10 -20.89
CA VAL A 450 6.67 -8.16 -20.24
C VAL A 450 6.61 -9.02 -18.98
N ASP A 451 5.67 -8.76 -18.08
CA ASP A 451 5.51 -9.48 -16.82
C ASP A 451 5.22 -10.97 -17.04
N THR A 452 4.37 -11.29 -18.03
CA THR A 452 4.07 -12.69 -18.39
C THR A 452 5.33 -13.44 -18.84
N LYS A 453 6.20 -12.76 -19.60
CA LYS A 453 7.46 -13.34 -20.07
C LYS A 453 8.42 -13.58 -18.90
N GLU A 454 8.61 -12.61 -18.01
CA GLU A 454 9.49 -12.75 -16.83
C GLU A 454 8.99 -13.86 -15.89
N LYS A 455 7.68 -13.87 -15.57
CA LYS A 455 7.05 -14.94 -14.79
C LYS A 455 7.33 -16.32 -15.38
N GLY A 456 7.20 -16.46 -16.71
CA GLY A 456 7.46 -17.73 -17.40
C GLY A 456 8.94 -18.18 -17.37
N LEU A 457 9.90 -17.26 -17.19
CA LEU A 457 11.31 -17.61 -16.96
C LEU A 457 11.51 -18.13 -15.54
N LEU A 458 10.99 -17.41 -14.55
CA LEU A 458 11.09 -17.78 -13.13
C LEU A 458 10.39 -19.12 -12.82
N GLU A 459 9.23 -19.40 -13.42
CA GLU A 459 8.54 -20.68 -13.26
C GLU A 459 9.39 -21.88 -13.75
N LYS A 460 10.20 -21.68 -14.79
CA LYS A 460 11.14 -22.71 -15.28
C LYS A 460 12.28 -22.92 -14.30
N GLU A 461 12.85 -21.84 -13.76
CA GLU A 461 13.92 -21.90 -12.76
C GLU A 461 13.44 -22.56 -11.46
N LEU A 462 12.26 -22.17 -10.97
CA LEU A 462 11.60 -22.79 -9.81
C LEU A 462 11.50 -24.31 -9.96
N LYS A 463 11.10 -24.80 -11.13
CA LYS A 463 11.00 -26.24 -11.41
C LYS A 463 12.35 -26.96 -11.36
N LEU A 464 13.44 -26.29 -11.76
CA LEU A 464 14.79 -26.85 -11.66
C LEU A 464 15.26 -26.90 -10.20
N MET A 465 15.08 -25.81 -9.45
CA MET A 465 15.44 -25.75 -8.03
C MET A 465 14.67 -26.76 -7.18
N LEU A 466 13.38 -27.00 -7.46
CA LEU A 466 12.60 -28.03 -6.74
C LEU A 466 13.18 -29.44 -6.93
N LYS A 467 13.69 -29.78 -8.12
CA LYS A 467 14.36 -31.07 -8.38
C LYS A 467 15.70 -31.18 -7.68
N GLU A 468 16.45 -30.08 -7.62
CA GLU A 468 17.71 -29.99 -6.87
C GLU A 468 17.44 -30.21 -5.37
N ARG A 469 16.37 -29.60 -4.83
CA ARG A 469 15.94 -29.78 -3.44
C ARG A 469 15.63 -31.24 -3.12
N GLU A 470 14.88 -31.92 -3.98
CA GLU A 470 14.60 -33.36 -3.82
C GLU A 470 15.87 -34.22 -3.84
N THR A 471 16.88 -33.79 -4.59
CA THR A 471 18.17 -34.50 -4.67
C THR A 471 18.96 -34.30 -3.38
N LEU A 472 19.10 -33.06 -2.90
CA LEU A 472 19.76 -32.76 -1.62
C LEU A 472 19.08 -33.48 -0.44
N LEU A 473 17.74 -33.51 -0.41
CA LEU A 473 17.00 -34.25 0.62
C LEU A 473 17.28 -35.76 0.58
N ARG A 474 17.42 -36.36 -0.60
CA ARG A 474 17.78 -37.78 -0.73
C ARG A 474 19.22 -38.04 -0.28
N GLU A 475 20.15 -37.17 -0.64
CA GLU A 475 21.55 -37.27 -0.20
C GLU A 475 21.70 -37.11 1.31
N MET A 476 20.94 -36.19 1.90
CA MET A 476 20.91 -35.97 3.35
C MET A 476 20.38 -37.21 4.10
N ARG A 477 19.34 -37.87 3.57
CA ARG A 477 18.86 -39.15 4.10
C ARG A 477 19.91 -40.25 3.99
N ALA A 478 20.55 -40.40 2.83
CA ALA A 478 21.59 -41.41 2.61
C ALA A 478 22.80 -41.20 3.56
N SER A 479 23.23 -39.96 3.75
CA SER A 479 24.28 -39.60 4.71
C SER A 479 23.87 -39.94 6.16
N SER A 480 22.60 -39.71 6.50
CA SER A 480 22.08 -40.05 7.84
C SER A 480 22.03 -41.55 8.08
N GLU A 481 21.60 -42.35 7.10
CA GLU A 481 21.66 -43.83 7.16
C GLU A 481 23.11 -44.33 7.27
N ALA A 482 24.02 -43.73 6.50
CA ALA A 482 25.44 -44.05 6.53
C ALA A 482 26.07 -43.77 7.91
N LEU A 483 25.72 -42.67 8.57
CA LEU A 483 26.12 -42.36 9.94
C LEU A 483 25.53 -43.36 10.94
N LYS A 484 24.21 -43.60 10.89
CA LYS A 484 23.52 -44.54 11.77
C LYS A 484 24.11 -45.96 11.72
N SER A 485 24.54 -46.42 10.55
CA SER A 485 25.16 -47.75 10.39
C SER A 485 26.58 -47.87 10.95
N ARG A 486 27.28 -46.75 11.14
CA ARG A 486 28.69 -46.70 11.55
C ARG A 486 28.90 -46.21 12.97
N ILE A 487 28.01 -45.35 13.46
CA ILE A 487 28.01 -44.90 14.85
C ILE A 487 27.64 -46.10 15.73
N LYS A 488 28.60 -46.53 16.55
CA LYS A 488 28.33 -47.38 17.71
C LYS A 488 28.37 -46.48 18.93
N THR A 489 27.21 -46.04 19.39
CA THR A 489 27.12 -45.17 20.56
C THR A 489 27.58 -45.94 21.80
N ASP A 490 28.69 -45.53 22.39
CA ASP A 490 29.15 -46.05 23.68
C ASP A 490 28.09 -45.74 24.76
N GLU A 491 27.80 -46.69 25.65
CA GLU A 491 26.88 -46.49 26.77
C GLU A 491 27.31 -45.32 27.67
N LYS A 492 28.60 -44.98 27.69
CA LYS A 492 29.11 -43.78 28.36
C LYS A 492 28.53 -42.49 27.76
N VAL A 493 28.48 -42.36 26.44
CA VAL A 493 27.94 -41.18 25.72
C VAL A 493 26.42 -41.09 25.95
N LYS A 494 25.70 -42.21 25.85
CA LYS A 494 24.27 -42.25 26.17
C LYS A 494 23.99 -41.82 27.61
N THR A 495 24.73 -42.37 28.57
CA THR A 495 24.58 -42.05 30.00
C THR A 495 24.85 -40.57 30.28
N GLU A 496 25.81 -39.98 29.56
CA GLU A 496 26.13 -38.56 29.70
C GLU A 496 25.00 -37.66 29.17
N VAL A 497 24.46 -37.96 28.00
CA VAL A 497 23.34 -37.22 27.39
C VAL A 497 22.03 -37.43 28.17
N LEU A 498 21.79 -38.65 28.67
CA LEU A 498 20.59 -39.01 29.45
C LEU A 498 20.39 -38.10 30.67
N LYS A 499 21.46 -37.61 31.30
CA LYS A 499 21.36 -36.70 32.48
C LYS A 499 20.66 -35.40 32.15
N ASP A 500 20.86 -34.89 30.94
CA ASP A 500 20.36 -33.59 30.49
C ASP A 500 19.23 -33.71 29.45
N LEU A 501 18.92 -34.92 28.98
CA LEU A 501 17.98 -35.17 27.88
C LEU A 501 16.62 -34.52 28.09
N SER A 502 16.10 -34.51 29.32
CA SER A 502 14.83 -33.84 29.63
C SER A 502 14.87 -32.33 29.41
N GLN A 503 15.95 -31.67 29.82
CA GLN A 503 16.15 -30.22 29.58
C GLN A 503 16.38 -29.93 28.10
N ILE A 504 17.15 -30.79 27.41
CA ILE A 504 17.42 -30.65 25.99
C ILE A 504 16.13 -30.73 25.18
N VAL A 505 15.30 -31.75 25.46
CA VAL A 505 13.99 -31.93 24.80
C VAL A 505 13.08 -30.75 25.08
N ALA A 506 13.03 -30.24 26.31
CA ALA A 506 12.23 -29.06 26.64
C ALA A 506 12.67 -27.83 25.85
N LEU A 507 13.97 -27.56 25.76
CA LEU A 507 14.50 -26.43 25.00
C LEU A 507 14.29 -26.59 23.47
N LEU A 508 14.35 -27.81 22.93
CA LEU A 508 14.01 -28.07 21.53
C LEU A 508 12.52 -27.84 21.26
N ARG A 509 11.65 -28.21 22.19
CA ARG A 509 10.21 -27.89 22.14
C ARG A 509 9.97 -26.38 22.24
N ILE A 510 10.73 -25.66 23.06
CA ILE A 510 10.69 -24.18 23.11
C ILE A 510 11.10 -23.59 21.76
N ASN A 511 12.23 -24.03 21.20
CA ASN A 511 12.71 -23.59 19.89
C ASN A 511 11.63 -23.82 18.83
N ARG A 512 11.08 -25.03 18.79
CA ARG A 512 10.00 -25.41 17.88
C ARG A 512 8.78 -24.50 18.02
N ASN A 513 8.31 -24.23 19.23
CA ASN A 513 7.17 -23.32 19.43
C ASN A 513 7.45 -21.90 18.93
N ILE A 514 8.69 -21.40 19.07
CA ILE A 514 9.08 -20.10 18.51
C ILE A 514 9.06 -20.17 16.97
N ILE A 515 9.61 -21.23 16.39
CA ILE A 515 9.62 -21.46 14.93
C ILE A 515 8.21 -21.57 14.36
N GLU A 516 7.28 -22.21 15.08
CA GLU A 516 5.88 -22.38 14.70
C GLU A 516 5.01 -21.14 14.95
N SER A 517 5.59 -20.03 15.42
CA SER A 517 4.85 -18.77 15.65
C SER A 517 4.21 -18.27 14.35
N GLY A 518 2.94 -17.90 14.43
CA GLY A 518 2.14 -17.47 13.29
C GLY A 518 0.98 -16.58 13.69
N LEU A 519 0.47 -15.81 12.72
CA LEU A 519 -0.57 -14.82 12.95
C LEU A 519 -1.97 -15.46 13.03
N ASP A 520 -2.87 -14.81 13.76
CA ASP A 520 -4.30 -15.11 13.67
C ASP A 520 -4.78 -14.93 12.21
N PRO A 521 -5.57 -15.87 11.64
CA PRO A 521 -6.05 -15.75 10.26
C PRO A 521 -6.76 -14.42 9.93
N LYS A 522 -7.39 -13.76 10.91
CA LYS A 522 -8.01 -12.44 10.72
C LYS A 522 -7.01 -11.34 10.44
N LEU A 523 -5.77 -11.46 10.94
CA LEU A 523 -4.69 -10.51 10.67
C LEU A 523 -4.10 -10.68 9.27
N CYS A 524 -4.37 -11.81 8.60
CA CYS A 524 -3.87 -12.09 7.27
C CYS A 524 -4.73 -11.52 6.14
N LYS A 525 -5.96 -11.10 6.42
CA LYS A 525 -6.90 -10.61 5.39
C LYS A 525 -7.05 -9.11 5.46
N VAL A 526 -7.12 -8.47 4.30
CA VAL A 526 -7.43 -7.04 4.21
C VAL A 526 -8.77 -6.76 4.87
N VAL A 527 -8.82 -5.66 5.63
CA VAL A 527 -10.06 -5.20 6.25
C VAL A 527 -10.82 -4.36 5.23
N LYS A 528 -12.04 -4.77 4.89
CA LYS A 528 -12.93 -4.00 4.02
C LYS A 528 -13.98 -3.27 4.86
N VAL A 529 -14.20 -2.01 4.54
CA VAL A 529 -15.23 -1.19 5.16
C VAL A 529 -16.50 -1.23 4.27
N PRO A 530 -17.69 -1.44 4.84
CA PRO A 530 -18.93 -1.39 4.07
C PRO A 530 -19.14 -0.03 3.39
N ASP A 531 -19.82 -0.05 2.24
CA ASP A 531 -20.23 1.18 1.58
C ASP A 531 -21.38 1.83 2.36
N MET A 532 -21.11 2.98 2.98
CA MET A 532 -22.08 3.66 3.84
C MET A 532 -23.08 4.51 3.04
N THR A 533 -22.86 4.69 1.73
CA THR A 533 -23.73 5.54 0.88
C THR A 533 -25.16 5.01 0.78
N THR A 534 -25.34 3.68 0.74
CA THR A 534 -26.66 3.04 0.61
C THR A 534 -27.57 3.27 1.79
N GLU A 535 -27.03 3.44 2.99
CA GLU A 535 -27.82 3.56 4.22
C GLU A 535 -28.19 5.02 4.56
N ILE A 536 -27.69 5.99 3.80
CA ILE A 536 -27.97 7.42 3.97
C ILE A 536 -29.30 7.81 3.35
N ALA A 537 -29.68 7.18 2.22
CA ALA A 537 -30.94 7.43 1.52
C ALA A 537 -32.18 7.27 2.43
N ASP A 538 -32.08 6.43 3.46
CA ASP A 538 -33.14 6.18 4.44
C ASP A 538 -33.14 7.17 5.62
N ALA A 539 -32.06 7.92 5.83
CA ALA A 539 -31.85 8.78 7.01
C ALA A 539 -32.08 10.28 6.74
N THR A 540 -32.12 10.72 5.48
CA THR A 540 -32.18 12.15 5.11
C THR A 540 -33.53 12.77 5.50
N HIS A 541 -33.56 13.47 6.63
CA HIS A 541 -34.66 14.36 7.01
C HIS A 541 -34.54 15.69 6.23
N SER A 542 -35.70 16.27 5.87
CA SER A 542 -35.80 17.49 5.07
C SER A 542 -34.96 18.65 5.65
N ILE A 543 -34.06 19.20 4.84
CA ILE A 543 -33.39 20.48 5.14
C ILE A 543 -34.46 21.53 5.45
N SER A 544 -34.35 22.21 6.59
CA SER A 544 -35.27 23.30 6.92
C SER A 544 -35.14 24.41 5.88
N MET A 545 -36.23 24.68 5.15
CA MET A 545 -36.26 25.74 4.15
C MET A 545 -35.86 27.11 4.70
N SER A 546 -36.06 27.36 6.00
CA SER A 546 -35.68 28.62 6.64
C SER A 546 -34.18 28.74 6.87
N SER A 547 -33.45 27.68 7.22
CA SER A 547 -31.98 27.71 7.37
C SER A 547 -31.29 27.78 6.02
N PHE A 548 -31.76 27.00 5.05
CA PHE A 548 -31.29 27.03 3.67
C PHE A 548 -31.36 28.44 3.06
N TYR A 549 -32.49 29.14 3.26
CA TYR A 549 -32.68 30.48 2.72
C TYR A 549 -31.79 31.52 3.40
N GLN A 550 -31.50 31.38 4.70
CA GLN A 550 -30.62 32.30 5.42
C GLN A 550 -29.16 32.14 4.99
N GLU A 551 -28.69 30.91 4.83
CA GLU A 551 -27.31 30.62 4.40
C GLU A 551 -27.01 31.05 2.97
N ASN A 552 -28.02 30.98 2.10
CA ASN A 552 -27.88 31.30 0.68
C ASN A 552 -28.44 32.70 0.33
N LYS A 553 -28.89 33.47 1.32
CA LYS A 553 -29.56 34.76 1.14
C LYS A 553 -28.77 35.73 0.24
N ALA A 554 -27.45 35.80 0.37
CA ALA A 554 -26.61 36.71 -0.42
C ALA A 554 -26.48 36.29 -1.90
N LEU A 555 -26.58 34.98 -2.20
CA LEU A 555 -26.57 34.45 -3.57
C LEU A 555 -27.96 34.54 -4.21
N ILE A 556 -29.01 34.36 -3.40
CA ILE A 556 -30.42 34.45 -3.81
C ILE A 556 -30.89 35.91 -3.97
N LEU A 557 -30.39 36.84 -3.14
CA LEU A 557 -30.84 38.24 -3.07
C LEU A 557 -29.74 39.26 -3.44
N ASN A 558 -28.70 38.90 -4.19
CA ASN A 558 -27.54 39.78 -4.37
C ASN A 558 -27.96 41.22 -4.78
N PRO A 559 -27.54 42.29 -4.05
CA PRO A 559 -28.25 43.58 -3.97
C PRO A 559 -28.02 44.57 -5.12
N GLU A 560 -27.38 44.20 -6.23
CA GLU A 560 -27.30 45.08 -7.41
C GLU A 560 -28.62 45.14 -8.20
N ALA A 561 -29.67 44.46 -7.73
CA ALA A 561 -31.04 44.54 -8.22
C ALA A 561 -31.82 45.80 -7.77
N HIS A 562 -31.13 46.87 -7.34
CA HIS A 562 -31.76 48.17 -7.08
C HIS A 562 -32.02 48.96 -8.38
N LEU A 563 -32.69 48.38 -9.38
CA LEU A 563 -33.14 49.15 -10.55
C LEU A 563 -34.52 48.76 -11.10
N ILE A 564 -35.33 47.98 -10.36
CA ILE A 564 -36.77 47.83 -10.68
C ILE A 564 -37.60 48.45 -9.56
N THR A 565 -37.50 49.77 -9.43
CA THR A 565 -38.64 50.57 -8.98
C THR A 565 -38.85 51.65 -10.02
N PRO A 566 -39.84 51.53 -10.91
CA PRO A 566 -40.24 52.64 -11.77
C PRO A 566 -40.89 53.71 -10.89
N ASN A 567 -40.08 54.57 -10.27
CA ASN A 567 -40.60 55.80 -9.67
C ASN A 567 -40.82 56.80 -10.80
N ARG A 568 -42.00 56.75 -11.41
CA ARG A 568 -42.51 57.85 -12.21
C ARG A 568 -43.98 58.07 -11.87
N GLU A 569 -44.25 59.14 -11.15
CA GLU A 569 -45.61 59.68 -11.00
C GLU A 569 -46.17 60.00 -12.38
N LEU A 570 -47.33 59.44 -12.68
CA LEU A 570 -48.04 59.58 -13.95
C LEU A 570 -48.68 60.98 -14.05
N SER A 571 -48.35 61.71 -15.11
CA SER A 571 -49.11 62.88 -15.56
C SER A 571 -50.05 62.46 -16.68
N PRO A 572 -51.33 62.86 -16.67
CA PRO A 572 -52.31 62.38 -17.64
C PRO A 572 -52.32 63.29 -18.87
N SER A 573 -51.97 62.75 -20.03
CA SER A 573 -52.70 63.02 -21.28
C SER A 573 -52.08 62.27 -22.47
N GLU A 574 -52.97 61.81 -23.35
CA GLU A 574 -52.78 61.48 -24.77
C GLU A 574 -52.71 59.97 -25.12
N GLU A 575 -53.81 59.53 -25.73
CA GLU A 575 -54.06 58.26 -26.40
C GLU A 575 -53.14 58.10 -27.62
N THR A 576 -51.85 57.91 -27.35
CA THR A 576 -50.87 57.22 -28.21
C THR A 576 -49.95 56.34 -27.32
N TYR A 577 -50.05 56.49 -26.00
CA TYR A 577 -49.29 55.83 -24.94
C TYR A 577 -49.63 54.35 -24.69
N VAL A 578 -50.67 53.77 -25.30
CA VAL A 578 -51.16 52.43 -24.91
C VAL A 578 -50.50 51.28 -25.69
N GLN A 579 -49.86 51.52 -26.84
CA GLN A 579 -49.10 50.48 -27.55
C GLN A 579 -47.61 50.44 -27.19
N GLU A 580 -46.96 51.60 -27.05
CA GLU A 580 -45.55 51.71 -26.65
C GLU A 580 -45.34 51.26 -25.19
N TYR A 581 -46.25 51.65 -24.28
CA TYR A 581 -46.25 51.20 -22.88
C TYR A 581 -46.50 49.70 -22.73
N ASN A 582 -47.36 49.10 -23.58
CA ASN A 582 -47.61 47.64 -23.54
C ASN A 582 -46.43 46.84 -24.13
N TYR A 583 -45.74 47.36 -25.14
CA TYR A 583 -44.54 46.74 -25.71
C TYR A 583 -43.35 46.79 -24.72
N GLU A 584 -43.08 47.95 -24.11
CA GLU A 584 -42.05 48.11 -23.09
C GLU A 584 -42.31 47.25 -21.84
N VAL A 585 -43.57 47.14 -21.42
CA VAL A 585 -43.96 46.27 -20.30
C VAL A 585 -43.81 44.79 -20.66
N GLN A 586 -44.15 44.37 -21.89
CA GLN A 586 -43.95 42.98 -22.33
C GLN A 586 -42.47 42.59 -22.46
N GLU A 587 -41.61 43.47 -22.96
CA GLU A 587 -40.16 43.22 -22.99
C GLU A 587 -39.56 43.15 -21.58
N MET A 588 -39.98 44.03 -20.66
CA MET A 588 -39.57 43.96 -19.26
C MET A 588 -40.05 42.67 -18.58
N LEU A 589 -41.27 42.20 -18.88
CA LEU A 589 -41.79 40.94 -18.35
C LEU A 589 -41.02 39.72 -18.89
N GLY A 590 -40.64 39.72 -20.18
CA GLY A 590 -39.81 38.67 -20.76
C GLY A 590 -38.40 38.60 -20.17
N MET A 591 -37.77 39.76 -19.92
CA MET A 591 -36.46 39.83 -19.25
C MET A 591 -36.56 39.37 -17.78
N ALA A 592 -37.64 39.74 -17.09
CA ALA A 592 -37.90 39.29 -15.72
C ALA A 592 -38.11 37.77 -15.63
N ASP A 593 -38.83 37.17 -16.58
CA ASP A 593 -39.09 35.73 -16.63
C ASP A 593 -37.80 34.92 -16.85
N GLN A 594 -36.91 35.39 -17.72
CA GLN A 594 -35.60 34.76 -17.96
C GLN A 594 -34.71 34.77 -16.70
N VAL A 595 -34.66 35.91 -15.99
CA VAL A 595 -33.90 36.02 -14.72
C VAL A 595 -34.54 35.14 -13.64
N LEU A 596 -35.88 35.11 -13.55
CA LEU A 596 -36.60 34.29 -12.60
C LEU A 596 -36.35 32.79 -12.84
N SER A 597 -36.37 32.34 -14.08
CA SER A 597 -36.07 30.95 -14.45
C SER A 597 -34.66 30.52 -14.02
N GLN A 598 -33.65 31.38 -14.26
CA GLN A 598 -32.27 31.10 -13.80
C GLN A 598 -32.15 31.10 -12.27
N ALA A 599 -32.90 31.96 -11.58
CA ALA A 599 -32.95 32.00 -10.14
C ALA A 599 -33.61 30.74 -9.55
N THR A 600 -34.69 30.23 -10.15
CA THR A 600 -35.32 28.97 -9.74
C THR A 600 -34.36 27.79 -9.87
N LEU A 601 -33.69 27.66 -11.02
CA LEU A 601 -32.67 26.63 -11.23
C LEU A 601 -31.51 26.72 -10.21
N LEU A 602 -31.15 27.95 -9.80
CA LEU A 602 -30.15 28.16 -8.77
C LEU A 602 -30.60 27.71 -7.39
N VAL A 603 -31.85 27.96 -7.03
CA VAL A 603 -32.41 27.47 -5.77
C VAL A 603 -32.39 25.94 -5.74
N ASP A 604 -32.80 25.27 -6.83
CA ASP A 604 -32.81 23.80 -6.92
C ASP A 604 -31.39 23.21 -6.78
N ASN A 605 -30.41 23.75 -7.52
CA ASN A 605 -29.01 23.29 -7.45
C ASN A 605 -28.38 23.53 -6.07
N LEU A 606 -28.66 24.68 -5.45
CA LEU A 606 -28.17 24.96 -4.10
C LEU A 606 -28.80 24.01 -3.08
N GLN A 607 -30.08 23.65 -3.25
CA GLN A 607 -30.76 22.70 -2.38
C GLN A 607 -30.13 21.31 -2.50
N ASN A 608 -29.89 20.82 -3.73
CA ASN A 608 -29.19 19.56 -3.97
C ASN A 608 -27.80 19.55 -3.34
N LEU A 609 -27.03 20.63 -3.51
CA LEU A 609 -25.71 20.76 -2.91
C LEU A 609 -25.76 20.72 -1.37
N ALA A 610 -26.79 21.30 -0.76
CA ALA A 610 -26.99 21.26 0.69
C ALA A 610 -27.32 19.84 1.17
N ILE A 611 -28.12 19.08 0.40
CA ILE A 611 -28.42 17.66 0.69
C ILE A 611 -27.14 16.85 0.65
N LEU A 612 -26.35 16.97 -0.43
CA LEU A 612 -25.10 16.23 -0.58
C LEU A 612 -24.10 16.48 0.55
N ARG A 613 -24.04 17.71 1.09
CA ARG A 613 -23.19 18.03 2.25
C ARG A 613 -23.66 17.33 3.52
N GLN A 614 -24.97 17.32 3.76
CA GLN A 614 -25.53 16.61 4.90
C GLN A 614 -25.30 15.10 4.78
N GLU A 615 -25.42 14.54 3.57
CA GLU A 615 -25.08 13.15 3.32
C GLU A 615 -23.60 12.87 3.61
N GLU A 616 -22.69 13.74 3.15
CA GLU A 616 -21.25 13.63 3.42
C GLU A 616 -20.94 13.62 4.93
N GLU A 617 -21.61 14.48 5.72
CA GLU A 617 -21.46 14.53 7.19
C GLU A 617 -21.94 13.23 7.85
N ILE A 618 -23.14 12.76 7.51
CA ILE A 618 -23.70 11.50 8.03
C ILE A 618 -22.81 10.30 7.64
N GLU A 619 -22.29 10.30 6.42
CA GLU A 619 -21.37 9.26 5.94
C GLU A 619 -20.09 9.23 6.78
N SER A 620 -19.51 10.41 7.08
CA SER A 620 -18.31 10.53 7.91
C SER A 620 -18.54 9.96 9.30
N GLU A 621 -19.65 10.32 9.96
CA GLU A 621 -19.98 9.82 11.31
C GLU A 621 -20.12 8.29 11.34
N ARG A 622 -20.71 7.70 10.29
CA ARG A 622 -20.87 6.23 10.19
C ARG A 622 -19.53 5.53 9.99
N TYR A 623 -18.66 6.08 9.13
CA TYR A 623 -17.30 5.55 9.01
C TYR A 623 -16.56 5.63 10.34
N GLU A 624 -16.63 6.74 11.07
CA GLU A 624 -15.97 6.89 12.37
C GLU A 624 -16.45 5.85 13.41
N GLN A 625 -17.75 5.56 13.44
CA GLN A 625 -18.32 4.52 14.30
C GLN A 625 -17.79 3.13 13.92
N GLU A 626 -17.78 2.80 12.63
CA GLU A 626 -17.29 1.50 12.15
C GLU A 626 -15.78 1.34 12.39
N LEU A 627 -15.00 2.39 12.17
CA LEU A 627 -13.56 2.39 12.46
C LEU A 627 -13.28 2.20 13.96
N THR A 628 -14.09 2.79 14.84
CA THR A 628 -13.99 2.57 16.29
C THR A 628 -14.27 1.10 16.64
N ARG A 629 -15.27 0.48 15.99
CA ARG A 629 -15.58 -0.94 16.17
C ARG A 629 -14.43 -1.83 15.70
N ILE A 630 -13.87 -1.56 14.52
CA ILE A 630 -12.72 -2.28 13.96
C ILE A 630 -11.50 -2.16 14.88
N GLN A 631 -11.22 -0.96 15.42
CA GLN A 631 -10.14 -0.75 16.37
C GLN A 631 -10.32 -1.61 17.62
N ALA A 632 -11.51 -1.66 18.20
CA ALA A 632 -11.81 -2.50 19.36
C ALA A 632 -11.62 -4.01 19.08
N ASP A 633 -12.02 -4.47 17.88
CA ASP A 633 -11.84 -5.86 17.47
C ASP A 633 -10.34 -6.25 17.41
N PHE A 634 -9.50 -5.39 16.83
CA PHE A 634 -8.06 -5.64 16.76
C PHE A 634 -7.34 -5.47 18.10
N ASP A 635 -7.75 -4.51 18.93
CA ASP A 635 -7.25 -4.40 20.31
C ASP A 635 -7.54 -5.65 21.14
N SER A 636 -8.71 -6.26 20.94
CA SER A 636 -9.03 -7.54 21.57
C SER A 636 -8.16 -8.68 21.06
N LEU A 637 -7.83 -8.70 19.76
CA LEU A 637 -6.95 -9.72 19.16
C LEU A 637 -5.51 -9.61 19.65
N THR A 638 -5.03 -8.41 19.96
CA THR A 638 -3.64 -8.17 20.42
C THR A 638 -3.48 -8.17 21.95
N GLN A 639 -4.54 -8.46 22.70
CA GLN A 639 -4.46 -8.42 24.16
C GLN A 639 -3.48 -9.46 24.74
N ASP A 640 -3.45 -10.68 24.19
CA ASP A 640 -2.45 -11.70 24.59
C ASP A 640 -1.03 -11.20 24.27
N THR A 641 -0.83 -10.60 23.10
CA THR A 641 0.44 -10.00 22.68
C THR A 641 0.96 -8.98 23.70
N LYS A 642 0.10 -8.09 24.19
CA LYS A 642 0.46 -7.07 25.20
C LYS A 642 0.92 -7.73 26.51
N VAL A 643 0.24 -8.78 26.95
CA VAL A 643 0.65 -9.57 28.14
C VAL A 643 1.99 -10.26 27.90
N ARG A 644 2.18 -10.86 26.73
CA ARG A 644 3.41 -11.57 26.34
C ARG A 644 4.61 -10.64 26.25
N ALA A 645 4.44 -9.46 25.68
CA ALA A 645 5.48 -8.44 25.62
C ALA A 645 6.00 -8.06 27.02
N VAL A 646 5.12 -8.01 28.04
CA VAL A 646 5.53 -7.76 29.44
C VAL A 646 6.38 -8.91 29.99
N VAL A 647 5.99 -10.16 29.73
CA VAL A 647 6.78 -11.35 30.12
C VAL A 647 8.16 -11.33 29.47
N ILE A 648 8.24 -11.05 28.17
CA ILE A 648 9.50 -10.97 27.43
C ILE A 648 10.41 -9.86 27.97
N LYS A 649 9.86 -8.68 28.25
CA LYS A 649 10.61 -7.60 28.92
C LYS A 649 11.12 -8.01 30.29
N HIS A 650 10.35 -8.79 31.04
CA HIS A 650 10.80 -9.36 32.30
C HIS A 650 11.98 -10.33 32.09
N ILE A 651 11.93 -11.21 31.09
CA ILE A 651 13.03 -12.14 30.78
C ILE A 651 14.31 -11.37 30.44
N TYR A 652 14.26 -10.41 29.51
CA TYR A 652 15.43 -9.58 29.15
C TYR A 652 16.11 -8.94 30.37
N LYS A 653 15.30 -8.43 31.32
CA LYS A 653 15.82 -7.74 32.50
C LYS A 653 16.60 -8.67 33.44
N HIS A 654 16.28 -9.97 33.47
CA HIS A 654 16.83 -10.89 34.47
C HIS A 654 17.80 -11.92 33.88
N ILE A 655 17.67 -12.31 32.61
CA ILE A 655 18.41 -13.43 32.04
C ILE A 655 19.93 -13.18 31.94
N ASP A 656 20.34 -11.95 31.62
CA ASP A 656 21.76 -11.55 31.60
C ASP A 656 22.35 -11.42 33.01
N SER A 657 21.51 -11.19 34.03
CA SER A 657 21.95 -10.99 35.42
C SER A 657 22.16 -12.28 36.20
N THR A 658 21.61 -13.40 35.72
CA THR A 658 21.81 -14.71 36.35
C THR A 658 22.99 -15.45 35.73
N SER A 659 23.82 -16.04 36.57
CA SER A 659 24.91 -16.94 36.16
C SER A 659 24.54 -18.42 36.21
N SER A 660 23.35 -18.77 36.72
CA SER A 660 22.89 -20.17 36.83
C SER A 660 22.24 -20.64 35.52
N PRO A 661 22.76 -21.72 34.88
CA PRO A 661 22.13 -22.34 33.72
C PRO A 661 20.68 -22.78 33.98
N GLU A 662 20.38 -23.25 35.19
CA GLU A 662 19.04 -23.69 35.60
C GLU A 662 18.06 -22.52 35.66
N GLN A 663 18.49 -21.37 36.19
CA GLN A 663 17.67 -20.16 36.21
C GLN A 663 17.46 -19.61 34.80
N LYS A 664 18.48 -19.62 33.94
CA LYS A 664 18.33 -19.27 32.52
C LYS A 664 17.33 -20.18 31.82
N TYR A 665 17.41 -21.49 32.06
CA TYR A 665 16.46 -22.46 31.53
C TYR A 665 15.01 -22.17 31.97
N GLU A 666 14.79 -21.90 33.26
CA GLU A 666 13.45 -21.57 33.76
C GLU A 666 12.91 -20.25 33.17
N LEU A 667 13.77 -19.26 32.93
CA LEU A 667 13.38 -18.04 32.24
C LEU A 667 13.04 -18.29 30.76
N LEU A 668 13.80 -19.14 30.06
CA LEU A 668 13.54 -19.47 28.65
C LEU A 668 12.23 -20.23 28.46
N LYS A 669 11.77 -21.02 29.43
CA LYS A 669 10.45 -21.68 29.38
C LYS A 669 9.30 -20.68 29.25
N LEU A 670 9.44 -19.48 29.81
CA LEU A 670 8.44 -18.42 29.75
C LEU A 670 8.29 -17.82 28.34
N LEU A 671 9.19 -18.11 27.40
CA LEU A 671 9.09 -17.68 26.00
C LEU A 671 7.94 -18.35 25.24
N THR A 672 7.22 -19.32 25.81
CA THR A 672 6.14 -20.04 25.11
C THR A 672 4.85 -20.03 25.92
N ASN A 673 3.68 -20.10 25.25
CA ASN A 673 2.35 -20.12 25.89
C ASN A 673 1.93 -21.51 26.35
N SER A 674 2.57 -22.54 25.79
CA SER A 674 2.37 -23.93 26.17
C SER A 674 3.11 -24.20 27.47
N ASP A 675 2.54 -25.01 28.36
CA ASP A 675 3.29 -25.63 29.44
C ASP A 675 4.27 -26.62 28.80
N VAL A 676 5.41 -26.11 28.31
CA VAL A 676 6.43 -26.92 27.64
C VAL A 676 7.12 -27.74 28.71
N LYS A 677 6.57 -28.94 28.87
CA LYS A 677 7.14 -29.94 29.76
C LYS A 677 8.34 -30.57 29.07
N GLY A 678 9.37 -30.82 29.87
CA GLY A 678 10.39 -31.79 29.52
C GLY A 678 9.79 -33.19 29.44
N ILE A 679 10.62 -34.20 29.63
CA ILE A 679 10.14 -35.58 29.63
C ILE A 679 9.47 -35.85 30.97
N SER A 680 8.20 -36.29 30.96
CA SER A 680 7.52 -36.70 32.20
C SER A 680 8.16 -37.96 32.79
N ASN A 681 8.01 -38.19 34.10
CA ASN A 681 8.58 -39.38 34.76
C ASN A 681 8.16 -40.69 34.08
N LYS A 682 6.90 -40.76 33.62
CA LYS A 682 6.39 -41.91 32.89
C LYS A 682 7.02 -42.06 31.50
N GLU A 683 7.06 -40.98 30.71
CA GLU A 683 7.75 -41.01 29.40
C GLU A 683 9.24 -41.35 29.55
N TRP A 684 9.85 -40.92 30.65
CA TRP A 684 11.25 -41.22 30.97
C TRP A 684 11.46 -42.69 31.29
N GLU A 685 10.64 -43.27 32.17
CA GLU A 685 10.66 -44.70 32.49
C GLU A 685 10.35 -45.56 31.25
N ASP A 686 9.33 -45.19 30.48
CA ASP A 686 8.94 -45.92 29.26
C ASP A 686 10.05 -45.84 28.18
N PHE A 687 10.76 -44.71 28.06
CA PHE A 687 11.90 -44.56 27.17
C PHE A 687 13.10 -45.40 27.60
N LEU A 688 13.46 -45.38 28.89
CA LEU A 688 14.56 -46.20 29.44
C LEU A 688 14.29 -47.70 29.33
N ASN A 689 13.02 -48.11 29.42
CA ASN A 689 12.59 -49.50 29.26
C ASN A 689 12.42 -49.92 27.79
N GLY A 690 12.60 -49.00 26.83
CA GLY A 690 12.44 -49.27 25.40
C GLY A 690 10.99 -49.52 24.98
N THR A 691 10.01 -49.10 25.78
CA THR A 691 8.57 -49.30 25.54
C THR A 691 7.88 -48.07 24.94
N ALA A 692 8.56 -46.92 24.89
CA ALA A 692 8.07 -45.71 24.20
C ALA A 692 9.21 -44.88 23.60
N ASP A 693 8.88 -44.07 22.60
CA ASP A 693 9.80 -43.14 21.95
C ASP A 693 9.57 -41.70 22.47
N ILE A 694 10.62 -40.88 22.48
CA ILE A 694 10.50 -39.45 22.77
C ILE A 694 10.26 -38.69 21.47
N THR A 695 9.21 -37.87 21.44
CA THR A 695 8.93 -36.95 20.32
C THR A 695 9.39 -35.54 20.67
N ILE A 696 10.19 -34.96 19.77
CA ILE A 696 10.71 -33.58 19.88
C ILE A 696 9.69 -32.57 19.37
#